data_AF-I6ARA3-F1
#
_entry.id   AF-I6ARA3-F1
#
_cell.length_a   1.000
_cell.length_b   1.000
_cell.length_c   1.000
_cell.angle_alpha   90.00
_cell.angle_beta   90.00
_cell.angle_gamma   90.00
#
_symmetry.space_group_name_H-M   'P 1'
#
loop_
_entity.id
_entity.type
_entity.pdbx_description
1 polymer ?
#
loop_
_entity_poly.entity_id
_entity_poly.type
_entity_poly.pdbx_seq_one_letter_code
_entity_poly.pdbx_strand_id
1 'polypeptide(L)'
;MLAVFTVMVAHELPARIAMTTDAPSPPVSVQSEKLLPRFRGVVSNGQNAFKEEDFDAMARLSVNLVRWSMGRAWGKANTDTDLAEYDRWLERKLDELENVLDVAAVHGMKVVVALHSPPGGRYEDKSLRMLYEQPYADHFVKNWEKIAQRFRGHRGVRGFDLVNEPIAKKDSPCAPGMLDYWELQVRAARAIRKLDVQTPIFFETDRWNAPAAFHYIKPVPPDLTNVIYQVHMYEPGAYTHQGIYAAWGVESGKAGIAYPDDIKDWRYDNYQKFDKEMLRGLLAPVRKFQLANKATIYVGEFSAVRWAPGAAQYIEDCISLFEEYGWDWTYHAFREWGGWSVEHENLPYDKKNHVPAREPTDRFLALKKGLDKNRFPAHPQETGAEISETVTSQASTRTLAGVVVDPAGQAVAGTFVMTNTGRLVQTGTDGAFSFTGLSPSRYALKVVAANREDFIMPNIDLSEKPVLEVRVVSKPAATANALITGRFIDKASRREVPVWCEITDADGNPIRWFDVSGAPYGGRTDVEKGVWHQKNKRFWSLGGVAFTTKPGFLKMSVHADGYAPAQIGREVGNGKPENWEIELAPLARAENEGFFKGDFHSHLVHWEKLYNVNIPMAAFLLRAEGYRWHYLSANFTKDDTARVADMENRNGFSRLFLALNAEYPKTAGGHWGNAGMEMPNNLLPYKEYANIEVIRTQIVGGGGEGVAVPVHPFYGHMRNKELPFDLLGAPELIAGLDFYTEWTAPADKTWANLLNKGYKLCRTATSDAAFDVGRTPGTMGATFIYSATGILDRSSIVNAIRNGQTSIGWKGTLVVFKMEGKVCGEVFPADSRPRKATVAVLSAPGTNVDIVIVRNGEMFRRFTLRVPASGKGSVELEVRESEKAWYAANCFYAGTTDRPKPTLLGASSPLYFGDWTPPPPVLANVNLSVIDSATRLPVSAQIEIREGDKMITSQKVQSGAVRLSARVFQRIRVSAEGFQSQETGILKIPAIAQFIENSSEQELHDWSHYEKARALLQDVSLEIALKR
;
A
#
# COMPACT_ATOMS: atom_id res chain seq x y z
N MET A 1 -1.16 -78.14 6.42
CA MET A 1 -0.59 -78.36 5.08
C MET A 1 -0.58 -77.02 4.36
N LEU A 2 0.53 -76.45 3.88
CA LEU A 2 1.96 -76.48 4.27
C LEU A 2 2.43 -75.00 4.22
N ALA A 3 3.34 -74.44 5.03
CA ALA A 3 4.59 -74.89 5.67
C ALA A 3 5.86 -74.80 4.79
N VAL A 4 7.02 -74.64 5.50
CA VAL A 4 8.44 -74.49 5.03
C VAL A 4 8.77 -73.07 4.53
N PHE A 5 9.75 -72.29 5.04
CA PHE A 5 10.62 -72.26 6.25
C PHE A 5 10.78 -70.78 6.72
N THR A 6 11.28 -70.34 7.89
CA THR A 6 12.14 -70.85 9.01
C THR A 6 13.65 -70.52 8.90
N VAL A 7 14.32 -70.37 10.07
CA VAL A 7 15.77 -70.07 10.39
C VAL A 7 16.03 -68.58 10.72
N MET A 8 16.17 -68.12 11.99
CA MET A 8 17.09 -68.45 13.12
C MET A 8 18.46 -67.72 13.03
N VAL A 9 19.12 -67.25 14.11
CA VAL A 9 18.78 -67.23 15.56
C VAL A 9 19.40 -66.01 16.29
N ALA A 10 19.05 -65.81 17.57
CA ALA A 10 19.51 -64.72 18.44
C ALA A 10 20.99 -64.80 18.89
N HIS A 11 21.50 -63.73 19.52
CA HIS A 11 21.98 -63.79 20.91
C HIS A 11 22.10 -62.40 21.57
N GLU A 12 22.20 -62.36 22.90
CA GLU A 12 22.22 -61.15 23.74
C GLU A 12 23.66 -60.66 24.09
N LEU A 13 23.75 -59.38 24.52
CA LEU A 13 24.57 -58.78 25.59
C LEU A 13 25.89 -59.45 26.07
N PRO A 14 26.96 -58.68 26.40
CA PRO A 14 26.92 -57.92 27.65
C PRO A 14 27.75 -56.61 27.84
N ALA A 15 27.32 -55.87 28.87
CA ALA A 15 28.10 -55.12 29.87
C ALA A 15 28.99 -53.89 29.53
N ARG A 16 28.57 -52.75 30.13
CA ARG A 16 29.33 -51.80 30.99
C ARG A 16 30.83 -51.56 30.76
N ILE A 17 31.20 -50.27 30.74
CA ILE A 17 32.25 -49.67 31.60
C ILE A 17 31.85 -48.22 31.93
N ALA A 18 32.39 -47.65 33.02
CA ALA A 18 32.04 -46.32 33.54
C ALA A 18 33.11 -45.25 33.25
N MET A 19 32.85 -44.01 33.67
CA MET A 19 33.66 -42.80 33.43
C MET A 19 35.11 -42.88 33.93
N THR A 20 36.04 -42.30 33.16
CA THR A 20 37.30 -41.66 33.62
C THR A 20 37.58 -40.42 32.76
N THR A 21 38.61 -39.63 33.11
CA THR A 21 38.75 -38.21 32.72
C THR A 21 40.02 -37.87 31.93
N ASP A 22 40.04 -36.62 31.43
CA ASP A 22 41.20 -35.75 31.14
C ASP A 22 42.00 -35.83 29.82
N ALA A 23 42.02 -34.66 29.17
CA ALA A 23 43.07 -34.11 28.28
C ALA A 23 43.27 -34.73 26.86
N PRO A 24 43.98 -34.04 25.94
CA PRO A 24 43.48 -32.80 25.35
C PRO A 24 43.47 -32.84 23.80
N SER A 25 42.54 -32.12 23.17
CA SER A 25 42.40 -32.11 21.70
C SER A 25 43.39 -31.15 21.01
N PRO A 26 44.04 -31.57 19.89
CA PRO A 26 44.87 -30.68 19.06
C PRO A 26 44.01 -29.69 18.24
N PRO A 27 44.60 -28.58 17.75
CA PRO A 27 43.84 -27.53 17.07
C PRO A 27 43.35 -27.96 15.68
N VAL A 28 42.03 -28.05 15.50
CA VAL A 28 41.38 -28.20 14.19
C VAL A 28 41.16 -26.82 13.58
N SER A 29 41.71 -26.59 12.39
CA SER A 29 41.50 -25.37 11.62
C SER A 29 40.10 -25.33 10.98
N VAL A 30 39.14 -24.76 11.71
CA VAL A 30 37.79 -24.53 11.19
C VAL A 30 37.82 -23.45 10.11
N GLN A 31 37.63 -23.83 8.84
CA GLN A 31 37.24 -22.88 7.80
C GLN A 31 35.85 -22.31 8.14
N SER A 32 35.70 -21.00 8.11
CA SER A 32 34.45 -20.34 8.49
C SER A 32 33.37 -20.53 7.44
N GLU A 33 32.53 -21.56 7.60
CA GLU A 33 31.28 -21.67 6.86
C GLU A 33 30.41 -20.43 7.15
N LYS A 34 29.90 -19.79 6.08
CA LYS A 34 28.99 -18.66 6.21
C LYS A 34 27.64 -19.16 6.71
N LEU A 35 27.40 -19.02 8.02
CA LEU A 35 26.09 -19.25 8.62
C LEU A 35 25.01 -18.44 7.88
N LEU A 36 24.10 -19.14 7.20
CA LEU A 36 22.90 -18.55 6.65
C LEU A 36 22.00 -18.04 7.79
N PRO A 37 21.24 -16.94 7.60
CA PRO A 37 20.29 -16.49 8.59
C PRO A 37 19.20 -17.56 8.79
N ARG A 38 18.97 -17.96 10.05
CA ARG A 38 17.86 -18.86 10.38
C ARG A 38 16.52 -18.16 10.20
N PHE A 39 15.52 -18.96 9.86
CA PHE A 39 14.15 -18.52 9.69
C PHE A 39 13.28 -18.96 10.87
N ARG A 40 12.61 -18.00 11.50
CA ARG A 40 11.68 -18.20 12.62
C ARG A 40 10.46 -17.34 12.41
N GLY A 41 9.28 -17.90 12.64
CA GLY A 41 8.08 -17.15 12.35
C GLY A 41 6.79 -17.86 12.70
N VAL A 42 5.78 -17.66 11.88
CA VAL A 42 4.40 -18.11 12.14
C VAL A 42 3.77 -18.79 10.92
N VAL A 43 2.76 -19.61 11.19
CA VAL A 43 1.81 -20.12 10.20
C VAL A 43 0.62 -19.16 10.13
N SER A 44 0.18 -18.83 8.92
CA SER A 44 -0.97 -17.95 8.69
C SER A 44 -1.79 -18.37 7.48
N ASN A 45 -3.11 -18.13 7.55
CA ASN A 45 -4.09 -18.89 6.78
C ASN A 45 -4.58 -18.18 5.51
N GLY A 46 -4.26 -18.77 4.36
CA GLY A 46 -4.86 -18.43 3.07
C GLY A 46 -6.31 -18.86 2.90
N GLN A 47 -7.06 -19.18 3.96
CA GLN A 47 -8.53 -19.29 3.96
C GLN A 47 -9.19 -17.99 4.44
N ASN A 48 -8.53 -17.24 5.32
CA ASN A 48 -8.95 -15.90 5.69
C ASN A 48 -8.65 -14.93 4.53
N ALA A 49 -9.26 -13.75 4.54
CA ALA A 49 -8.90 -12.71 3.59
C ALA A 49 -7.53 -12.12 3.94
N PHE A 50 -6.64 -12.02 2.96
CA PHE A 50 -5.34 -11.36 3.09
C PHE A 50 -5.48 -9.91 3.60
N LYS A 51 -4.51 -9.49 4.41
CA LYS A 51 -4.41 -8.20 5.10
C LYS A 51 -2.95 -7.78 5.21
N GLU A 52 -2.60 -6.56 4.81
CA GLU A 52 -1.24 -6.02 4.97
C GLU A 52 -0.95 -5.75 6.46
N GLU A 53 -1.99 -5.44 7.25
CA GLU A 53 -1.93 -5.18 8.70
C GLU A 53 -1.53 -6.41 9.53
N ASP A 54 -1.74 -7.62 9.01
CA ASP A 54 -1.31 -8.86 9.66
C ASP A 54 0.21 -9.06 9.53
N PHE A 55 0.82 -8.67 8.40
CA PHE A 55 2.28 -8.71 8.19
C PHE A 55 2.98 -7.59 8.97
N ASP A 56 2.33 -6.45 9.07
CA ASP A 56 2.72 -5.33 9.91
C ASP A 56 2.74 -5.73 11.41
N ALA A 57 1.76 -6.55 11.85
CA ALA A 57 1.76 -7.15 13.18
C ALA A 57 2.86 -8.21 13.36
N MET A 58 3.07 -9.10 12.38
CA MET A 58 4.18 -10.06 12.38
C MET A 58 5.54 -9.34 12.47
N ALA A 59 5.72 -8.20 11.80
CA ALA A 59 6.97 -7.43 11.81
C ALA A 59 7.27 -6.87 13.20
N ARG A 60 6.26 -6.36 13.91
CA ARG A 60 6.34 -5.95 15.33
C ARG A 60 6.68 -7.10 16.28
N LEU A 61 6.48 -8.35 15.87
CA LEU A 61 6.85 -9.56 16.60
C LEU A 61 8.21 -10.16 16.18
N SER A 62 9.01 -9.44 15.39
CA SER A 62 10.33 -9.91 14.90
C SER A 62 10.26 -11.14 13.98
N VAL A 63 9.11 -11.43 13.36
CA VAL A 63 8.94 -12.53 12.40
C VAL A 63 9.77 -12.29 11.13
N ASN A 64 10.53 -13.30 10.67
CA ASN A 64 11.20 -13.27 9.36
C ASN A 64 10.73 -14.38 8.39
N LEU A 65 9.76 -15.20 8.80
CA LEU A 65 9.21 -16.32 8.03
C LEU A 65 7.70 -16.44 8.20
N VAL A 66 6.98 -16.72 7.12
CA VAL A 66 5.54 -17.04 7.15
C VAL A 66 5.31 -18.35 6.39
N ARG A 67 4.67 -19.35 6.99
CA ARG A 67 4.09 -20.47 6.23
C ARG A 67 2.67 -20.06 5.83
N TRP A 68 2.46 -19.84 4.53
CA TRP A 68 1.19 -19.36 4.01
C TRP A 68 0.34 -20.55 3.53
N SER A 69 -0.70 -20.85 4.31
CA SER A 69 -1.48 -22.08 4.19
C SER A 69 -2.61 -21.94 3.17
N MET A 70 -2.35 -22.33 1.92
CA MET A 70 -3.37 -22.36 0.85
C MET A 70 -4.29 -23.57 1.02
N GLY A 71 -5.31 -23.42 1.87
CA GLY A 71 -6.28 -24.47 2.19
C GLY A 71 -7.72 -24.11 1.83
N ARG A 72 -8.59 -25.11 1.90
CA ARG A 72 -10.03 -25.00 2.06
C ARG A 72 -10.60 -26.32 2.58
N ALA A 73 -11.63 -26.27 3.42
CA ALA A 73 -12.32 -27.47 3.91
C ALA A 73 -11.40 -28.55 4.53
N TRP A 74 -10.26 -28.13 5.09
CA TRP A 74 -9.18 -29.01 5.59
C TRP A 74 -9.70 -30.10 6.55
N GLY A 75 -9.12 -31.29 6.47
CA GLY A 75 -9.50 -32.47 7.26
C GLY A 75 -10.85 -33.12 6.91
N LYS A 76 -11.67 -32.51 6.05
CA LYS A 76 -12.91 -33.11 5.54
C LYS A 76 -12.60 -34.15 4.46
N ALA A 77 -13.47 -35.13 4.36
CA ALA A 77 -13.43 -36.14 3.31
C ALA A 77 -14.33 -35.73 2.15
N ASN A 78 -14.08 -36.32 0.97
CA ASN A 78 -14.93 -36.19 -0.22
C ASN A 78 -15.12 -34.74 -0.72
N THR A 79 -14.15 -33.87 -0.46
CA THR A 79 -14.01 -32.53 -1.06
C THR A 79 -13.04 -32.54 -2.24
N ASP A 80 -12.96 -31.41 -2.96
CA ASP A 80 -11.91 -31.14 -3.96
C ASP A 80 -11.89 -32.06 -5.19
N THR A 81 -13.01 -32.74 -5.47
CA THR A 81 -13.17 -33.69 -6.56
C THR A 81 -13.49 -33.06 -7.93
N ASP A 82 -14.18 -31.90 -7.97
CA ASP A 82 -14.33 -31.12 -9.20
C ASP A 82 -13.03 -30.35 -9.48
N LEU A 83 -12.21 -30.89 -10.39
CA LEU A 83 -10.93 -30.28 -10.79
C LEU A 83 -11.09 -28.90 -11.45
N ALA A 84 -12.22 -28.61 -12.10
CA ALA A 84 -12.44 -27.32 -12.76
C ALA A 84 -12.88 -26.25 -11.76
N GLU A 85 -13.66 -26.62 -10.73
CA GLU A 85 -13.94 -25.75 -9.59
C GLU A 85 -12.69 -25.54 -8.72
N TYR A 86 -11.95 -26.61 -8.46
CA TYR A 86 -10.67 -26.56 -7.76
C TYR A 86 -9.69 -25.61 -8.45
N ASP A 87 -9.51 -25.69 -9.78
CA ASP A 87 -8.66 -24.77 -10.53
C ASP A 87 -9.12 -23.32 -10.34
N ARG A 88 -10.44 -23.03 -10.43
CA ARG A 88 -10.96 -21.68 -10.19
C ARG A 88 -10.71 -21.18 -8.77
N TRP A 89 -10.69 -22.05 -7.75
CA TRP A 89 -10.29 -21.68 -6.38
C TRP A 89 -8.79 -21.45 -6.28
N LEU A 90 -7.97 -22.32 -6.86
CA LEU A 90 -6.52 -22.22 -6.81
C LEU A 90 -6.03 -20.92 -7.46
N GLU A 91 -6.51 -20.55 -8.66
CA GLU A 91 -6.09 -19.29 -9.30
C GLU A 91 -6.31 -18.08 -8.38
N ARG A 92 -7.50 -17.96 -7.76
CA ARG A 92 -7.80 -16.87 -6.82
C ARG A 92 -6.88 -16.85 -5.61
N LYS A 93 -6.33 -18.00 -5.19
CA LYS A 93 -5.35 -18.10 -4.11
C LYS A 93 -3.91 -17.94 -4.58
N LEU A 94 -3.62 -18.11 -5.87
CA LEU A 94 -2.37 -17.64 -6.46
C LEU A 94 -2.38 -16.10 -6.61
N ASP A 95 -3.51 -15.50 -7.00
CA ASP A 95 -3.67 -14.05 -7.04
C ASP A 95 -3.50 -13.42 -5.65
N GLU A 96 -4.10 -14.02 -4.62
CA GLU A 96 -3.90 -13.62 -3.21
C GLU A 96 -2.45 -13.84 -2.75
N LEU A 97 -1.83 -14.95 -3.12
CA LEU A 97 -0.44 -15.27 -2.78
C LEU A 97 0.55 -14.26 -3.38
N GLU A 98 0.31 -13.73 -4.57
CA GLU A 98 1.19 -12.72 -5.18
C GLU A 98 1.27 -11.46 -4.28
N ASN A 99 0.13 -10.99 -3.79
CA ASN A 99 0.04 -9.87 -2.85
C ASN A 99 0.73 -10.18 -1.50
N VAL A 100 0.55 -11.41 -0.99
CA VAL A 100 1.22 -11.91 0.22
C VAL A 100 2.74 -11.93 0.06
N LEU A 101 3.25 -12.39 -1.07
CA LEU A 101 4.68 -12.51 -1.33
C LEU A 101 5.36 -11.13 -1.45
N ASP A 102 4.70 -10.16 -2.06
CA ASP A 102 5.18 -8.78 -2.15
C ASP A 102 5.22 -8.10 -0.77
N VAL A 103 4.12 -8.16 0.00
CA VAL A 103 4.09 -7.57 1.35
C VAL A 103 5.10 -8.24 2.27
N ALA A 104 5.20 -9.57 2.28
CA ALA A 104 6.22 -10.28 3.04
C ALA A 104 7.65 -9.80 2.67
N ALA A 105 7.93 -9.61 1.38
CA ALA A 105 9.22 -9.10 0.91
C ALA A 105 9.50 -7.65 1.39
N VAL A 106 8.47 -6.79 1.46
CA VAL A 106 8.56 -5.41 1.97
C VAL A 106 8.93 -5.40 3.46
N HIS A 107 8.35 -6.29 4.27
CA HIS A 107 8.70 -6.42 5.70
C HIS A 107 9.98 -7.24 5.96
N GLY A 108 10.74 -7.61 4.91
CA GLY A 108 11.96 -8.40 5.04
C GLY A 108 11.75 -9.86 5.43
N MET A 109 10.51 -10.36 5.34
CA MET A 109 10.13 -11.73 5.60
C MET A 109 10.30 -12.60 4.34
N LYS A 110 10.27 -13.92 4.55
CA LYS A 110 10.14 -14.92 3.50
C LYS A 110 8.89 -15.76 3.70
N VAL A 111 8.35 -16.32 2.61
CA VAL A 111 7.11 -17.11 2.63
C VAL A 111 7.37 -18.54 2.16
N VAL A 112 7.01 -19.52 2.98
CA VAL A 112 6.84 -20.91 2.55
C VAL A 112 5.45 -21.04 1.95
N VAL A 113 5.38 -21.39 0.66
CA VAL A 113 4.13 -21.52 -0.10
C VAL A 113 3.59 -22.93 0.10
N ALA A 114 2.59 -23.12 0.97
CA ALA A 114 2.13 -24.45 1.41
C ALA A 114 0.74 -24.81 0.88
N LEU A 115 0.65 -25.92 0.12
CA LEU A 115 -0.64 -26.41 -0.41
C LEU A 115 -1.34 -27.33 0.61
N HIS A 116 -2.27 -26.76 1.39
CA HIS A 116 -2.98 -27.46 2.46
C HIS A 116 -4.14 -28.34 1.98
N SER A 117 -4.74 -27.99 0.84
CA SER A 117 -5.82 -28.78 0.21
C SER A 117 -5.39 -29.20 -1.21
N PRO A 118 -4.73 -30.37 -1.37
CA PRO A 118 -4.41 -30.92 -2.68
C PRO A 118 -5.68 -31.39 -3.43
N PRO A 119 -5.64 -31.51 -4.77
CA PRO A 119 -6.79 -31.93 -5.57
C PRO A 119 -7.25 -33.34 -5.19
N GLY A 120 -8.56 -33.57 -5.21
CA GLY A 120 -9.22 -34.81 -4.79
C GLY A 120 -9.38 -34.96 -3.26
N GLY A 121 -8.73 -34.11 -2.47
CA GLY A 121 -8.88 -34.06 -1.02
C GLY A 121 -8.51 -35.38 -0.34
N ARG A 122 -9.31 -35.77 0.66
CA ARG A 122 -9.12 -36.98 1.47
C ARG A 122 -10.33 -37.93 1.37
N TYR A 123 -10.09 -39.21 1.65
CA TYR A 123 -11.15 -40.18 1.97
C TYR A 123 -11.55 -40.05 3.47
N GLU A 124 -12.57 -40.81 3.90
CA GLU A 124 -13.04 -40.81 5.30
C GLU A 124 -11.96 -41.25 6.30
N ASP A 125 -11.11 -42.20 5.89
CA ASP A 125 -9.92 -42.67 6.61
C ASP A 125 -8.76 -41.64 6.68
N LYS A 126 -9.00 -40.43 6.16
CA LYS A 126 -8.07 -39.28 6.05
C LYS A 126 -6.88 -39.46 5.10
N SER A 127 -6.79 -40.59 4.39
CA SER A 127 -5.78 -40.77 3.34
C SER A 127 -6.06 -39.88 2.13
N LEU A 128 -4.98 -39.46 1.46
CA LEU A 128 -5.03 -38.54 0.32
C LEU A 128 -5.51 -39.25 -0.96
N ARG A 129 -6.56 -38.72 -1.60
CA ARG A 129 -7.15 -39.34 -2.80
C ARG A 129 -6.16 -39.46 -3.96
N MET A 130 -5.29 -38.48 -4.13
CA MET A 130 -4.28 -38.45 -5.19
C MET A 130 -3.23 -39.57 -5.12
N LEU A 131 -3.17 -40.37 -4.04
CA LEU A 131 -2.32 -41.56 -3.96
C LEU A 131 -3.00 -42.81 -4.57
N TYR A 132 -4.29 -42.74 -4.87
CA TYR A 132 -5.12 -43.88 -5.31
C TYR A 132 -5.86 -43.63 -6.63
N GLU A 133 -6.12 -42.36 -6.99
CA GLU A 133 -6.85 -41.97 -8.20
C GLU A 133 -5.98 -41.07 -9.10
N GLN A 134 -5.50 -41.60 -10.23
CA GLN A 134 -4.52 -40.95 -11.13
C GLN A 134 -4.86 -39.51 -11.56
N PRO A 135 -6.11 -39.14 -11.91
CA PRO A 135 -6.41 -37.77 -12.37
C PRO A 135 -6.00 -36.69 -11.38
N TYR A 136 -6.10 -36.96 -10.07
CA TYR A 136 -5.69 -36.02 -9.03
C TYR A 136 -4.17 -36.01 -8.82
N ALA A 137 -3.48 -37.13 -9.03
CA ALA A 137 -2.01 -37.18 -9.02
C ALA A 137 -1.41 -36.35 -10.17
N ASP A 138 -1.98 -36.48 -11.36
CA ASP A 138 -1.57 -35.72 -12.54
C ASP A 138 -1.90 -34.23 -12.38
N HIS A 139 -3.07 -33.90 -11.83
CA HIS A 139 -3.46 -32.51 -11.56
C HIS A 139 -2.66 -31.85 -10.42
N PHE A 140 -2.23 -32.62 -9.40
CA PHE A 140 -1.32 -32.15 -8.35
C PHE A 140 0.03 -31.72 -8.91
N VAL A 141 0.63 -32.53 -9.81
CA VAL A 141 1.88 -32.19 -10.48
C VAL A 141 1.71 -30.95 -11.37
N LYS A 142 0.62 -30.89 -12.16
CA LYS A 142 0.29 -29.73 -13.02
C LYS A 142 0.11 -28.44 -12.20
N ASN A 143 -0.48 -28.51 -11.01
CA ASN A 143 -0.62 -27.37 -10.11
C ASN A 143 0.73 -26.90 -9.57
N TRP A 144 1.64 -27.82 -9.25
CA TRP A 144 3.00 -27.45 -8.85
C TRP A 144 3.85 -26.87 -10.00
N GLU A 145 3.67 -27.35 -11.24
CA GLU A 145 4.20 -26.69 -12.43
C GLU A 145 3.67 -25.26 -12.57
N LYS A 146 2.35 -25.05 -12.38
CA LYS A 146 1.70 -23.73 -12.41
C LYS A 146 2.25 -22.77 -11.34
N ILE A 147 2.31 -23.21 -10.08
CA ILE A 147 2.79 -22.42 -8.94
C ILE A 147 4.27 -22.04 -9.14
N ALA A 148 5.12 -23.00 -9.50
CA ALA A 148 6.54 -22.72 -9.76
C ALA A 148 6.74 -21.79 -10.97
N GLN A 149 5.97 -21.97 -12.05
CA GLN A 149 6.05 -21.11 -13.23
C GLN A 149 5.61 -19.66 -12.94
N ARG A 150 4.68 -19.43 -12.00
CA ARG A 150 4.24 -18.09 -11.59
C ARG A 150 5.20 -17.42 -10.61
N PHE A 151 5.74 -18.15 -9.63
CA PHE A 151 6.47 -17.54 -8.49
C PHE A 151 7.98 -17.81 -8.41
N ARG A 152 8.57 -18.54 -9.37
CA ARG A 152 10.04 -18.74 -9.43
C ARG A 152 10.79 -17.40 -9.43
N GLY A 153 11.83 -17.30 -8.60
CA GLY A 153 12.63 -16.08 -8.45
C GLY A 153 11.96 -14.92 -7.68
N HIS A 154 10.67 -15.04 -7.30
CA HIS A 154 9.96 -13.97 -6.60
C HIS A 154 10.59 -13.68 -5.23
N ARG A 155 10.87 -12.40 -4.93
CA ARG A 155 11.70 -12.01 -3.78
C ARG A 155 11.11 -12.42 -2.43
N GLY A 156 9.79 -12.53 -2.30
CA GLY A 156 9.12 -13.03 -1.10
C GLY A 156 9.29 -14.53 -0.82
N VAL A 157 9.59 -15.37 -1.82
CA VAL A 157 9.57 -16.84 -1.64
C VAL A 157 10.74 -17.34 -0.79
N ARG A 158 10.44 -18.21 0.19
CA ARG A 158 11.39 -19.09 0.91
C ARG A 158 11.58 -20.42 0.19
N GLY A 159 10.50 -20.97 -0.35
CA GLY A 159 10.42 -22.25 -1.01
C GLY A 159 8.97 -22.74 -1.19
N PHE A 160 8.83 -23.86 -1.90
CA PHE A 160 7.55 -24.50 -2.22
C PHE A 160 7.32 -25.71 -1.32
N ASP A 161 6.20 -25.76 -0.60
CA ASP A 161 5.84 -26.81 0.34
C ASP A 161 4.68 -27.65 -0.20
N LEU A 162 5.01 -28.88 -0.57
CA LEU A 162 4.30 -29.65 -1.60
C LEU A 162 2.91 -30.11 -1.18
N VAL A 163 2.73 -30.54 0.08
CA VAL A 163 1.46 -31.07 0.59
C VAL A 163 1.44 -31.12 2.11
N ASN A 164 0.45 -30.50 2.73
CA ASN A 164 0.27 -30.56 4.18
C ASN A 164 -0.17 -31.94 4.67
N GLU A 165 0.63 -32.53 5.56
CA GLU A 165 0.31 -33.69 6.40
C GLU A 165 -0.24 -34.90 5.62
N PRO A 166 0.59 -35.52 4.76
CA PRO A 166 0.16 -36.68 3.99
C PRO A 166 -0.20 -37.87 4.89
N ILE A 167 -1.18 -38.64 4.42
CA ILE A 167 -1.63 -39.90 5.01
C ILE A 167 -1.83 -40.91 3.87
N ALA A 168 -1.16 -42.06 3.98
CA ALA A 168 -1.47 -43.25 3.20
C ALA A 168 -2.51 -44.14 3.92
N LYS A 169 -3.17 -45.04 3.19
CA LYS A 169 -4.06 -46.05 3.80
C LYS A 169 -3.24 -47.06 4.57
N LYS A 170 -3.54 -47.19 5.86
CA LYS A 170 -2.84 -48.06 6.82
C LYS A 170 -2.61 -49.49 6.32
N ASP A 171 -3.62 -50.05 5.66
CA ASP A 171 -3.65 -51.47 5.25
C ASP A 171 -3.67 -51.65 3.71
N SER A 172 -3.34 -50.59 2.95
CA SER A 172 -3.22 -50.64 1.48
C SER A 172 -2.08 -49.77 0.98
N PRO A 173 -1.01 -50.36 0.38
CA PRO A 173 -0.12 -49.58 -0.48
C PRO A 173 -0.92 -48.95 -1.64
N CYS A 174 -0.28 -48.04 -2.37
CA CYS A 174 -0.94 -47.32 -3.46
C CYS A 174 -1.42 -48.28 -4.56
N ALA A 175 -2.47 -47.90 -5.27
CA ALA A 175 -3.11 -48.77 -6.26
C ALA A 175 -2.10 -49.19 -7.36
N PRO A 176 -2.21 -50.38 -7.98
CA PRO A 176 -1.23 -50.86 -8.95
C PRO A 176 -0.96 -49.85 -10.08
N GLY A 177 0.27 -49.33 -10.15
CA GLY A 177 0.69 -48.28 -11.09
C GLY A 177 0.67 -46.84 -10.54
N MET A 178 0.15 -46.61 -9.34
CA MET A 178 0.21 -45.33 -8.62
C MET A 178 1.49 -45.21 -7.79
N LEU A 179 1.95 -43.96 -7.64
CA LEU A 179 3.09 -43.58 -6.80
C LEU A 179 2.68 -43.41 -5.34
N ASP A 180 3.59 -43.68 -4.40
CA ASP A 180 3.36 -43.38 -2.99
C ASP A 180 3.46 -41.87 -2.66
N TYR A 181 3.17 -41.50 -1.40
CA TYR A 181 3.18 -40.10 -0.97
C TYR A 181 4.55 -39.42 -1.10
N TRP A 182 5.63 -40.18 -1.11
CA TRP A 182 7.01 -39.72 -1.25
C TRP A 182 7.39 -39.64 -2.73
N GLU A 183 7.06 -40.67 -3.49
CA GLU A 183 7.27 -40.73 -4.94
C GLU A 183 6.44 -39.68 -5.71
N LEU A 184 5.21 -39.38 -5.27
CA LEU A 184 4.39 -38.32 -5.86
C LEU A 184 4.96 -36.92 -5.57
N GLN A 185 5.49 -36.70 -4.35
CA GLN A 185 6.25 -35.48 -4.05
C GLN A 185 7.53 -35.39 -4.89
N VAL A 186 8.28 -36.49 -5.07
CA VAL A 186 9.44 -36.56 -5.96
C VAL A 186 9.04 -36.27 -7.42
N ARG A 187 7.88 -36.75 -7.89
CA ARG A 187 7.35 -36.45 -9.23
C ARG A 187 7.03 -34.96 -9.39
N ALA A 188 6.35 -34.35 -8.41
CA ALA A 188 6.07 -32.92 -8.40
C ALA A 188 7.36 -32.08 -8.34
N ALA A 189 8.31 -32.43 -7.47
CA ALA A 189 9.60 -31.77 -7.36
C ALA A 189 10.44 -31.86 -8.65
N ARG A 190 10.42 -33.01 -9.35
CA ARG A 190 11.04 -33.17 -10.67
C ARG A 190 10.34 -32.36 -11.76
N ALA A 191 9.05 -32.06 -11.62
CA ALA A 191 8.33 -31.16 -12.51
C ALA A 191 8.73 -29.70 -12.25
N ILE A 192 8.71 -29.26 -10.97
CA ILE A 192 9.22 -27.95 -10.53
C ILE A 192 10.66 -27.74 -11.01
N ARG A 193 11.56 -28.72 -10.85
CA ARG A 193 12.98 -28.59 -11.23
C ARG A 193 13.26 -28.46 -12.73
N LYS A 194 12.27 -28.69 -13.61
CA LYS A 194 12.37 -28.32 -15.05
C LYS A 194 12.14 -26.82 -15.29
N LEU A 195 11.49 -26.15 -14.34
CA LEU A 195 11.02 -24.76 -14.44
C LEU A 195 11.81 -23.83 -13.50
N ASP A 196 12.24 -24.33 -12.35
CA ASP A 196 12.98 -23.62 -11.31
C ASP A 196 14.03 -24.54 -10.66
N VAL A 197 15.30 -24.25 -10.92
CA VAL A 197 16.46 -24.99 -10.38
C VAL A 197 17.01 -24.42 -9.07
N GLN A 198 16.45 -23.31 -8.57
CA GLN A 198 17.01 -22.55 -7.43
C GLN A 198 16.11 -22.56 -6.20
N THR A 199 14.80 -22.41 -6.34
CA THR A 199 13.89 -22.27 -5.19
C THR A 199 13.84 -23.55 -4.34
N PRO A 200 14.01 -23.49 -3.01
CA PRO A 200 13.92 -24.65 -2.13
C PRO A 200 12.57 -25.38 -2.25
N ILE A 201 12.59 -26.70 -2.15
CA ILE A 201 11.37 -27.53 -2.11
C ILE A 201 11.32 -28.25 -0.77
N PHE A 202 10.21 -28.11 -0.05
CA PHE A 202 9.96 -28.78 1.21
C PHE A 202 9.22 -30.11 0.97
N PHE A 203 9.63 -31.14 1.70
CA PHE A 203 9.03 -32.48 1.66
C PHE A 203 8.41 -32.81 3.02
N GLU A 204 7.17 -33.29 3.01
CA GLU A 204 6.45 -33.76 4.20
C GLU A 204 6.38 -35.30 4.28
N THR A 205 6.33 -35.80 5.51
CA THR A 205 6.32 -37.22 5.85
C THR A 205 4.91 -37.73 6.18
N ASP A 206 4.68 -39.02 5.96
CA ASP A 206 3.41 -39.70 6.31
C ASP A 206 3.10 -39.62 7.82
N ARG A 207 1.87 -39.96 8.22
CA ARG A 207 1.36 -39.88 9.61
C ARG A 207 1.28 -38.46 10.15
N TRP A 208 0.68 -37.54 9.39
CA TRP A 208 0.54 -36.12 9.75
C TRP A 208 1.91 -35.45 10.00
N ASN A 209 2.89 -35.80 9.18
CA ASN A 209 4.24 -35.24 9.24
C ASN A 209 4.95 -35.37 10.61
N ALA A 210 4.58 -36.39 11.39
CA ALA A 210 5.01 -36.55 12.77
C ALA A 210 6.48 -37.03 12.89
N PRO A 211 7.20 -36.68 13.98
CA PRO A 211 8.63 -36.99 14.12
C PRO A 211 8.97 -38.48 13.99
N ALA A 212 8.05 -39.36 14.40
CA ALA A 212 8.21 -40.81 14.31
C ALA A 212 8.28 -41.37 12.87
N ALA A 213 7.80 -40.64 11.86
CA ALA A 213 7.86 -41.07 10.46
C ALA A 213 9.30 -41.11 9.92
N PHE A 214 10.18 -40.24 10.45
CA PHE A 214 11.60 -40.15 10.07
C PHE A 214 12.42 -41.43 10.37
N HIS A 215 11.86 -42.40 11.10
CA HIS A 215 12.50 -43.71 11.30
C HIS A 215 12.61 -44.57 10.02
N TYR A 216 11.72 -44.38 9.04
CA TYR A 216 11.61 -45.28 7.88
C TYR A 216 11.66 -44.60 6.51
N ILE A 217 11.68 -43.26 6.45
CA ILE A 217 11.91 -42.55 5.18
C ILE A 217 13.35 -42.74 4.69
N LYS A 218 13.52 -42.65 3.36
CA LYS A 218 14.83 -42.49 2.70
C LYS A 218 14.98 -41.03 2.27
N PRO A 219 16.21 -40.50 2.15
CA PRO A 219 16.40 -39.20 1.50
C PRO A 219 15.84 -39.23 0.07
N VAL A 220 15.43 -38.05 -0.42
CA VAL A 220 14.98 -37.90 -1.81
C VAL A 220 16.11 -38.23 -2.81
N PRO A 221 15.79 -38.61 -4.06
CA PRO A 221 16.80 -38.90 -5.08
C PRO A 221 17.79 -37.75 -5.29
N PRO A 222 19.09 -38.03 -5.49
CA PRO A 222 20.15 -37.01 -5.51
C PRO A 222 20.11 -36.06 -6.72
N ASP A 223 19.27 -36.31 -7.72
CA ASP A 223 18.95 -35.35 -8.78
C ASP A 223 18.07 -34.18 -8.31
N LEU A 224 17.43 -34.29 -7.14
CA LEU A 224 16.66 -33.20 -6.51
C LEU A 224 17.55 -32.38 -5.57
N THR A 225 18.11 -31.30 -6.10
CA THR A 225 18.91 -30.33 -5.35
C THR A 225 18.05 -29.31 -4.60
N ASN A 226 18.64 -28.68 -3.57
CA ASN A 226 18.03 -27.67 -2.70
C ASN A 226 16.67 -28.11 -2.13
N VAL A 227 16.71 -29.15 -1.29
CA VAL A 227 15.53 -29.74 -0.63
C VAL A 227 15.60 -29.60 0.88
N ILE A 228 14.44 -29.44 1.51
CA ILE A 228 14.29 -29.28 2.95
C ILE A 228 13.26 -30.31 3.44
N TYR A 229 13.52 -30.94 4.57
CA TYR A 229 12.64 -31.94 5.16
C TYR A 229 11.84 -31.26 6.28
N GLN A 230 10.52 -31.30 6.18
CA GLN A 230 9.62 -30.67 7.14
C GLN A 230 9.16 -31.68 8.19
N VAL A 231 8.88 -31.22 9.41
CA VAL A 231 8.26 -32.00 10.48
C VAL A 231 7.26 -31.14 11.26
N HIS A 232 6.18 -31.72 11.76
CA HIS A 232 5.25 -31.07 12.69
C HIS A 232 5.45 -31.59 14.11
N MET A 233 5.34 -30.72 15.12
CA MET A 233 5.57 -31.05 16.53
C MET A 233 4.41 -30.63 17.41
N TYR A 234 3.49 -31.56 17.63
CA TYR A 234 2.33 -31.41 18.52
C TYR A 234 2.33 -32.44 19.66
N GLU A 235 3.45 -33.12 19.91
CA GLU A 235 3.50 -34.24 20.84
C GLU A 235 3.76 -33.78 22.28
N PRO A 236 3.04 -34.29 23.30
CA PRO A 236 1.96 -35.28 23.20
C PRO A 236 0.64 -34.63 22.73
N GLY A 237 0.00 -35.23 21.73
CA GLY A 237 -1.25 -34.70 21.16
C GLY A 237 -2.38 -34.52 22.20
N ALA A 238 -2.41 -35.38 23.23
CA ALA A 238 -3.34 -35.27 24.36
C ALA A 238 -3.23 -33.92 25.10
N TYR A 239 -2.03 -33.35 25.19
CA TYR A 239 -1.79 -32.05 25.81
C TYR A 239 -2.10 -30.90 24.85
N THR A 240 -1.52 -30.94 23.65
CA THR A 240 -1.53 -29.82 22.68
C THR A 240 -2.89 -29.57 22.04
N HIS A 241 -3.77 -30.58 22.02
CA HIS A 241 -5.11 -30.56 21.42
C HIS A 241 -6.26 -30.76 22.43
N GLN A 242 -5.99 -30.75 23.76
CA GLN A 242 -7.02 -31.01 24.78
C GLN A 242 -8.27 -30.15 24.55
N GLY A 243 -9.43 -30.79 24.41
CA GLY A 243 -10.72 -30.13 24.18
C GLY A 243 -11.13 -29.93 22.72
N ILE A 244 -10.21 -30.02 21.76
CA ILE A 244 -10.54 -29.86 20.34
C ILE A 244 -11.11 -31.17 19.78
N TYR A 245 -10.31 -32.23 19.89
CA TYR A 245 -10.55 -33.54 19.30
C TYR A 245 -10.48 -34.64 20.37
N ALA A 246 -11.63 -35.24 20.70
CA ALA A 246 -11.71 -36.29 21.73
C ALA A 246 -10.81 -37.51 21.43
N ALA A 247 -10.58 -37.80 20.15
CA ALA A 247 -9.72 -38.90 19.68
C ALA A 247 -8.25 -38.77 20.10
N TRP A 248 -7.79 -37.58 20.51
CA TRP A 248 -6.40 -37.35 20.93
C TRP A 248 -6.17 -37.48 22.45
N GLY A 249 -7.23 -37.68 23.25
CA GLY A 249 -7.09 -38.10 24.66
C GLY A 249 -7.97 -37.38 25.67
N VAL A 250 -8.62 -36.26 25.32
CA VAL A 250 -9.50 -35.53 26.25
C VAL A 250 -10.80 -35.10 25.58
N GLU A 251 -11.92 -35.43 26.20
CA GLU A 251 -13.26 -35.06 25.72
C GLU A 251 -13.42 -33.56 25.52
N SER A 252 -14.18 -33.17 24.50
CA SER A 252 -14.43 -31.75 24.20
C SER A 252 -15.30 -31.12 25.30
N GLY A 253 -14.64 -30.42 26.23
CA GLY A 253 -15.27 -29.88 27.44
C GLY A 253 -14.47 -30.09 28.74
N LYS A 254 -13.38 -30.87 28.73
CA LYS A 254 -12.57 -31.16 29.93
C LYS A 254 -11.13 -30.65 29.81
N ALA A 255 -10.77 -29.68 30.65
CA ALA A 255 -9.44 -29.07 30.72
C ALA A 255 -8.54 -29.76 31.76
N GLY A 256 -7.23 -29.56 31.66
CA GLY A 256 -6.35 -29.56 32.84
C GLY A 256 -5.03 -30.32 32.73
N ILE A 257 -4.71 -30.97 31.61
CA ILE A 257 -3.39 -31.60 31.45
C ILE A 257 -2.34 -30.50 31.37
N ALA A 258 -1.37 -30.50 32.29
CA ALA A 258 -0.30 -29.51 32.37
C ALA A 258 0.98 -29.96 31.66
N TYR A 259 1.96 -29.05 31.55
CA TYR A 259 3.32 -29.36 31.13
C TYR A 259 4.33 -28.44 31.88
N PRO A 260 5.48 -28.95 32.33
CA PRO A 260 5.85 -30.37 32.39
C PRO A 260 5.07 -31.09 33.49
N ASP A 261 4.57 -32.29 33.21
CA ASP A 261 3.76 -33.11 34.13
C ASP A 261 3.81 -34.59 33.72
N ASP A 262 3.25 -35.48 34.54
CA ASP A 262 3.00 -36.88 34.16
C ASP A 262 1.73 -36.96 33.30
N ILE A 263 1.90 -37.25 32.00
CA ILE A 263 0.81 -37.26 31.01
C ILE A 263 0.59 -38.68 30.50
N LYS A 264 -0.68 -39.10 30.42
CA LYS A 264 -1.07 -40.33 29.71
C LYS A 264 -1.23 -40.03 28.23
N ASP A 265 -0.36 -40.61 27.43
CA ASP A 265 -0.36 -40.52 25.97
C ASP A 265 -0.61 -41.91 25.35
N TRP A 266 -1.24 -41.96 24.18
CA TRP A 266 -1.65 -43.21 23.51
C TRP A 266 -0.49 -44.14 23.14
N ARG A 267 0.76 -43.65 23.12
CA ARG A 267 1.96 -44.44 22.81
C ARG A 267 2.51 -45.26 23.99
N TYR A 268 1.97 -45.06 25.20
CA TYR A 268 2.48 -45.68 26.42
C TYR A 268 1.34 -46.22 27.30
N ASP A 269 1.49 -47.45 27.82
CA ASP A 269 0.45 -48.07 28.67
C ASP A 269 0.25 -47.31 30.00
N ASN A 270 1.32 -46.69 30.50
CA ASN A 270 1.38 -45.93 31.75
C ASN A 270 1.68 -44.45 31.48
N TYR A 271 1.26 -43.57 32.39
CA TYR A 271 1.67 -42.17 32.43
C TYR A 271 3.20 -42.05 32.30
N GLN A 272 3.65 -41.11 31.47
CA GLN A 272 5.06 -40.77 31.32
C GLN A 272 5.27 -39.32 31.74
N LYS A 273 6.44 -39.03 32.33
CA LYS A 273 6.83 -37.64 32.58
C LYS A 273 7.13 -36.95 31.26
N PHE A 274 6.30 -35.98 30.88
CA PHE A 274 6.53 -35.12 29.73
C PHE A 274 7.22 -33.84 30.19
N ASP A 275 8.54 -33.81 30.00
CA ASP A 275 9.37 -32.61 30.09
C ASP A 275 10.23 -32.46 28.82
N LYS A 276 11.16 -31.50 28.83
CA LYS A 276 12.05 -31.19 27.72
C LYS A 276 12.81 -32.41 27.19
N GLU A 277 13.21 -33.33 28.05
CA GLU A 277 14.00 -34.50 27.66
C GLU A 277 13.12 -35.61 27.07
N MET A 278 11.83 -35.67 27.42
CA MET A 278 10.85 -36.44 26.65
C MET A 278 10.67 -35.84 25.24
N LEU A 279 10.51 -34.51 25.12
CA LEU A 279 10.42 -33.86 23.80
C LEU A 279 11.69 -34.08 22.96
N ARG A 280 12.88 -34.06 23.59
CA ARG A 280 14.17 -34.44 22.97
C ARG A 280 14.13 -35.86 22.42
N GLY A 281 13.65 -36.82 23.21
CA GLY A 281 13.50 -38.22 22.80
C GLY A 281 12.57 -38.40 21.59
N LEU A 282 11.47 -37.63 21.54
CA LEU A 282 10.52 -37.67 20.43
C LEU A 282 11.05 -37.04 19.14
N LEU A 283 11.92 -36.04 19.23
CA LEU A 283 12.57 -35.40 18.07
C LEU A 283 13.85 -36.12 17.61
N ALA A 284 14.36 -37.07 18.41
CA ALA A 284 15.54 -37.87 18.10
C ALA A 284 15.53 -38.61 16.73
N PRO A 285 14.39 -39.11 16.19
CA PRO A 285 14.37 -39.76 14.87
C PRO A 285 14.71 -38.77 13.74
N VAL A 286 14.13 -37.57 13.80
CA VAL A 286 14.39 -36.46 12.88
C VAL A 286 15.85 -36.02 12.99
N ARG A 287 16.37 -35.88 14.21
CA ARG A 287 17.79 -35.53 14.46
C ARG A 287 18.74 -36.61 13.96
N LYS A 288 18.40 -37.89 14.09
CA LYS A 288 19.17 -39.00 13.50
C LYS A 288 19.16 -38.95 11.98
N PHE A 289 18.01 -38.70 11.36
CA PHE A 289 17.89 -38.54 9.91
C PHE A 289 18.69 -37.33 9.40
N GLN A 290 18.62 -36.19 10.09
CA GLN A 290 19.39 -34.98 9.81
C GLN A 290 20.90 -35.28 9.77
N LEU A 291 21.43 -35.90 10.82
CA LEU A 291 22.86 -36.18 10.95
C LEU A 291 23.33 -37.24 9.94
N ALA A 292 22.54 -38.28 9.68
CA ALA A 292 22.89 -39.34 8.74
C ALA A 292 22.91 -38.87 7.27
N ASN A 293 22.01 -37.96 6.89
CA ASN A 293 21.82 -37.52 5.50
C ASN A 293 22.32 -36.10 5.22
N LYS A 294 22.88 -35.40 6.22
CA LYS A 294 23.20 -33.95 6.18
C LYS A 294 22.01 -33.07 5.74
N ALA A 295 20.80 -33.48 6.10
CA ALA A 295 19.57 -32.83 5.66
C ALA A 295 19.35 -31.46 6.33
N THR A 296 18.73 -30.52 5.63
CA THR A 296 18.14 -29.32 6.25
C THR A 296 16.76 -29.67 6.78
N ILE A 297 16.48 -29.33 8.03
CA ILE A 297 15.20 -29.59 8.71
C ILE A 297 14.47 -28.29 9.00
N TYR A 298 13.16 -28.31 8.84
CA TYR A 298 12.24 -27.22 9.13
C TYR A 298 11.07 -27.74 9.98
N VAL A 299 10.71 -27.02 11.04
CA VAL A 299 9.49 -27.32 11.82
C VAL A 299 8.34 -26.50 11.25
N GLY A 300 7.50 -27.14 10.44
CA GLY A 300 6.39 -26.49 9.72
C GLY A 300 5.30 -25.99 10.67
N GLU A 301 5.04 -26.75 11.72
CA GLU A 301 4.05 -26.43 12.74
C GLU A 301 4.49 -26.93 14.12
N PHE A 302 4.23 -26.12 15.14
CA PHE A 302 4.18 -26.56 16.54
C PHE A 302 3.29 -25.62 17.35
N SER A 303 2.58 -26.15 18.35
CA SER A 303 1.80 -25.35 19.31
C SER A 303 1.28 -26.17 20.50
N ALA A 304 0.68 -25.47 21.46
CA ALA A 304 -0.23 -26.01 22.46
C ALA A 304 -1.43 -25.07 22.63
N VAL A 305 -2.63 -25.62 22.84
CA VAL A 305 -3.86 -24.82 23.01
C VAL A 305 -3.73 -23.80 24.15
N ARG A 306 -4.31 -22.61 23.94
CA ARG A 306 -4.21 -21.45 24.84
C ARG A 306 -4.58 -21.72 26.30
N TRP A 307 -5.44 -22.70 26.53
CA TRP A 307 -5.99 -23.08 27.83
C TRP A 307 -5.28 -24.27 28.50
N ALA A 308 -4.23 -24.82 27.89
CA ALA A 308 -3.39 -25.85 28.50
C ALA A 308 -2.46 -25.21 29.55
N PRO A 309 -2.50 -25.63 30.83
CA PRO A 309 -1.54 -25.17 31.83
C PRO A 309 -0.09 -25.42 31.38
N GLY A 310 0.78 -24.43 31.57
CA GLY A 310 2.20 -24.53 31.19
C GLY A 310 2.51 -24.41 29.70
N ALA A 311 1.56 -24.01 28.84
CA ALA A 311 1.77 -23.93 27.39
C ALA A 311 2.93 -22.99 27.01
N ALA A 312 3.22 -21.96 27.79
CA ALA A 312 4.41 -21.12 27.60
C ALA A 312 5.73 -21.90 27.76
N GLN A 313 5.82 -22.79 28.75
CA GLN A 313 6.99 -23.65 28.98
C GLN A 313 7.15 -24.68 27.86
N TYR A 314 6.05 -25.26 27.38
CA TYR A 314 6.05 -26.16 26.20
C TYR A 314 6.59 -25.45 24.95
N ILE A 315 6.10 -24.23 24.67
CA ILE A 315 6.55 -23.40 23.55
C ILE A 315 8.04 -23.07 23.68
N GLU A 316 8.52 -22.67 24.87
CA GLU A 316 9.95 -22.38 25.08
C GLU A 316 10.83 -23.64 24.94
N ASP A 317 10.41 -24.79 25.44
CA ASP A 317 11.18 -26.03 25.33
C ASP A 317 11.25 -26.57 23.89
N CYS A 318 10.15 -26.52 23.13
CA CYS A 318 10.15 -26.79 21.70
C CYS A 318 11.12 -25.87 20.95
N ILE A 319 10.97 -24.55 21.09
CA ILE A 319 11.86 -23.56 20.46
C ILE A 319 13.32 -23.82 20.88
N SER A 320 13.58 -24.11 22.16
CA SER A 320 14.92 -24.39 22.66
C SER A 320 15.57 -25.60 21.98
N LEU A 321 14.81 -26.67 21.70
CA LEU A 321 15.32 -27.86 21.01
C LEU A 321 15.55 -27.59 19.51
N PHE A 322 14.66 -26.84 18.86
CA PHE A 322 14.84 -26.45 17.45
C PHE A 322 16.06 -25.52 17.29
N GLU A 323 16.26 -24.59 18.24
CA GLU A 323 17.47 -23.75 18.30
C GLU A 323 18.73 -24.62 18.48
N GLU A 324 18.73 -25.58 19.42
CA GLU A 324 19.85 -26.51 19.64
C GLU A 324 20.21 -27.34 18.40
N TYR A 325 19.21 -27.80 17.65
CA TYR A 325 19.42 -28.70 16.50
C TYR A 325 19.76 -28.01 15.17
N GLY A 326 19.69 -26.68 15.11
CA GLY A 326 19.97 -25.94 13.88
C GLY A 326 18.77 -25.80 12.93
N TRP A 327 17.54 -25.95 13.43
CA TRP A 327 16.34 -25.99 12.60
C TRP A 327 15.71 -24.60 12.41
N ASP A 328 15.12 -24.38 11.22
CA ASP A 328 14.16 -23.29 10.98
C ASP A 328 12.78 -23.69 11.57
N TRP A 329 11.92 -22.74 11.94
CA TRP A 329 10.59 -23.07 12.52
C TRP A 329 9.48 -22.03 12.31
N THR A 330 8.22 -22.49 12.29
CA THR A 330 7.01 -21.64 12.32
C THR A 330 6.01 -22.08 13.39
N TYR A 331 5.58 -21.14 14.23
CA TYR A 331 4.56 -21.34 15.25
C TYR A 331 3.14 -21.27 14.65
N HIS A 332 2.30 -22.26 14.96
CA HIS A 332 0.87 -22.22 14.64
C HIS A 332 0.11 -21.74 15.90
N ALA A 333 -0.85 -20.80 15.86
CA ALA A 333 -1.57 -20.25 14.72
C ALA A 333 -1.64 -18.71 14.78
N PHE A 334 -1.04 -17.99 13.83
CA PHE A 334 -1.14 -16.53 13.77
C PHE A 334 -2.33 -16.10 12.92
N ARG A 335 -3.38 -15.61 13.59
CA ARG A 335 -4.67 -15.15 13.02
C ARG A 335 -5.38 -16.18 12.12
N GLU A 336 -4.97 -17.44 12.22
CA GLU A 336 -5.55 -18.59 11.55
C GLU A 336 -6.70 -19.21 12.35
N TRP A 337 -6.46 -19.61 13.60
CA TRP A 337 -7.50 -20.09 14.50
C TRP A 337 -7.23 -19.73 15.97
N GLY A 338 -8.26 -19.25 16.68
CA GLY A 338 -8.12 -18.60 17.98
C GLY A 338 -7.66 -19.51 19.13
N GLY A 339 -7.76 -20.84 19.02
CA GLY A 339 -7.36 -21.75 20.11
C GLY A 339 -5.85 -21.96 20.23
N TRP A 340 -5.09 -21.73 19.15
CA TRP A 340 -3.62 -21.71 19.13
C TRP A 340 -3.04 -20.30 18.94
N SER A 341 -3.85 -19.26 19.11
CA SER A 341 -3.39 -17.87 19.02
C SER A 341 -2.75 -17.42 20.34
N VAL A 342 -1.60 -16.74 20.26
CA VAL A 342 -0.98 -16.04 21.40
C VAL A 342 -1.63 -14.69 21.74
N GLU A 343 -2.42 -14.14 20.82
CA GLU A 343 -3.13 -12.85 20.95
C GLU A 343 -4.44 -12.96 21.76
N HIS A 344 -4.77 -14.17 22.23
CA HIS A 344 -6.00 -14.45 22.98
C HIS A 344 -5.67 -14.91 24.40
N GLU A 345 -6.57 -14.61 25.35
CA GLU A 345 -6.45 -15.00 26.75
C GLU A 345 -6.37 -16.52 26.90
N ASN A 346 -5.83 -16.99 28.03
CA ASN A 346 -5.72 -18.43 28.30
C ASN A 346 -7.08 -19.05 28.72
N LEU A 347 -8.08 -18.22 29.03
CA LEU A 347 -9.45 -18.60 29.39
C LEU A 347 -10.48 -17.86 28.50
N PRO A 348 -11.78 -18.19 28.53
CA PRO A 348 -12.36 -19.43 29.07
C PRO A 348 -11.89 -20.66 28.28
N TYR A 349 -12.06 -21.85 28.85
CA TYR A 349 -11.89 -23.10 28.11
C TYR A 349 -13.08 -23.28 27.15
N ASP A 350 -12.98 -22.68 25.97
CA ASP A 350 -13.95 -22.85 24.89
C ASP A 350 -13.26 -22.70 23.52
N LYS A 351 -13.60 -23.62 22.61
CA LYS A 351 -13.16 -23.68 21.22
C LYS A 351 -14.05 -22.89 20.25
N LYS A 352 -15.09 -22.22 20.76
CA LYS A 352 -15.97 -21.28 20.04
C LYS A 352 -15.79 -19.84 20.50
N ASN A 353 -15.61 -19.61 21.80
CA ASN A 353 -15.37 -18.29 22.39
C ASN A 353 -13.87 -18.05 22.59
N HIS A 354 -13.30 -17.16 21.79
CA HIS A 354 -11.90 -16.72 21.90
C HIS A 354 -11.86 -15.25 22.33
N VAL A 355 -11.44 -14.99 23.57
CA VAL A 355 -11.33 -13.63 24.12
C VAL A 355 -9.95 -13.06 23.76
N PRO A 356 -9.85 -11.91 23.06
CA PRO A 356 -8.57 -11.26 22.80
C PRO A 356 -7.91 -10.79 24.10
N ALA A 357 -6.60 -11.01 24.24
CA ALA A 357 -5.86 -10.60 25.43
C ALA A 357 -5.65 -9.08 25.44
N ARG A 358 -5.88 -8.45 26.60
CA ARG A 358 -5.64 -7.01 26.81
C ARG A 358 -4.18 -6.67 27.05
N GLU A 359 -3.42 -7.63 27.56
CA GLU A 359 -2.00 -7.53 27.91
C GLU A 359 -1.25 -8.77 27.36
N PRO A 360 0.08 -8.69 27.15
CA PRO A 360 0.88 -9.82 26.67
C PRO A 360 0.75 -11.08 27.54
N THR A 361 0.37 -12.21 26.92
CA THR A 361 0.28 -13.51 27.62
C THR A 361 1.66 -14.13 27.87
N ASP A 362 1.73 -15.06 28.82
CA ASP A 362 2.90 -15.92 29.05
C ASP A 362 3.35 -16.65 27.76
N ARG A 363 2.38 -17.18 26.99
CA ARG A 363 2.61 -17.83 25.70
C ARG A 363 3.13 -16.87 24.64
N PHE A 364 2.62 -15.63 24.60
CA PHE A 364 3.13 -14.57 23.73
C PHE A 364 4.58 -14.22 24.05
N LEU A 365 4.93 -14.09 25.33
CA LEU A 365 6.29 -13.78 25.76
C LEU A 365 7.27 -14.93 25.44
N ALA A 366 6.85 -16.19 25.62
CA ALA A 366 7.64 -17.36 25.23
C ALA A 366 7.90 -17.42 23.72
N LEU A 367 6.88 -17.17 22.88
CA LEU A 367 7.05 -17.09 21.43
C LEU A 367 7.97 -15.91 21.03
N LYS A 368 7.74 -14.72 21.59
CA LYS A 368 8.54 -13.51 21.29
C LYS A 368 10.01 -13.69 21.66
N LYS A 369 10.33 -14.36 22.77
CA LYS A 369 11.69 -14.77 23.16
C LYS A 369 12.37 -15.69 22.14
N GLY A 370 11.59 -16.43 21.36
CA GLY A 370 12.06 -17.17 20.19
C GLY A 370 12.28 -16.27 18.95
N LEU A 371 11.28 -15.46 18.61
CA LEU A 371 11.29 -14.60 17.42
C LEU A 371 12.34 -13.47 17.49
N ASP A 372 12.60 -12.90 18.67
CA ASP A 372 13.62 -11.85 18.88
C ASP A 372 15.08 -12.35 18.65
N LYS A 373 15.27 -13.65 18.42
CA LYS A 373 16.54 -14.21 17.91
C LYS A 373 16.72 -13.99 16.41
N ASN A 374 15.70 -13.51 15.69
CA ASN A 374 15.79 -13.16 14.28
C ASN A 374 16.63 -11.89 14.10
N ARG A 375 17.79 -12.07 13.49
CA ARG A 375 18.54 -10.96 12.92
C ARG A 375 18.06 -10.77 11.49
N PHE A 376 17.18 -9.80 11.30
CA PHE A 376 17.02 -9.16 9.99
C PHE A 376 18.41 -8.68 9.52
N PRO A 377 18.68 -8.68 8.19
CA PRO A 377 19.92 -8.10 7.69
C PRO A 377 19.97 -6.64 8.13
N ALA A 378 21.03 -6.28 8.86
CA ALA A 378 21.18 -4.92 9.36
C ALA A 378 21.17 -3.92 8.20
N HIS A 379 20.45 -2.81 8.34
CA HIS A 379 20.88 -1.58 7.67
C HIS A 379 22.36 -1.37 8.02
N PRO A 380 23.23 -1.13 7.02
CA PRO A 380 24.66 -1.41 7.12
C PRO A 380 25.27 -0.73 8.35
N GLN A 381 25.65 -1.54 9.34
CA GLN A 381 26.13 -1.02 10.62
C GLN A 381 27.44 -0.26 10.44
N GLU A 382 27.56 0.82 11.20
CA GLU A 382 28.63 1.79 11.09
C GLU A 382 29.98 1.20 11.49
N THR A 383 31.01 1.52 10.71
CA THR A 383 32.40 1.22 11.09
C THR A 383 32.90 2.25 12.10
N GLY A 384 32.72 1.95 13.39
CA GLY A 384 33.47 2.57 14.48
C GLY A 384 33.19 4.06 14.73
N ALA A 385 32.12 4.32 15.48
CA ALA A 385 31.94 5.55 16.26
C ALA A 385 31.52 5.15 17.69
N GLU A 386 32.21 5.66 18.70
CA GLU A 386 31.79 5.52 20.09
C GLU A 386 30.70 6.56 20.36
N ILE A 387 29.54 6.12 20.85
CA ILE A 387 28.41 6.99 21.18
C ILE A 387 28.32 7.09 22.70
N SER A 388 28.53 8.30 23.22
CA SER A 388 28.34 8.59 24.64
C SER A 388 26.90 9.07 24.89
N GLU A 389 26.11 8.28 25.61
CA GLU A 389 24.73 8.64 25.91
C GLU A 389 24.66 9.71 27.03
N THR A 390 23.97 10.82 26.77
CA THR A 390 23.57 11.79 27.81
C THR A 390 22.09 12.13 27.62
N VAL A 391 21.22 11.40 28.32
CA VAL A 391 19.76 11.55 28.19
C VAL A 391 19.30 12.82 28.91
N THR A 392 18.74 13.78 28.16
CA THR A 392 17.96 14.90 28.69
C THR A 392 16.66 15.05 27.89
N SER A 393 15.64 15.64 28.52
CA SER A 393 14.23 15.47 28.14
C SER A 393 13.65 16.63 27.31
N GLN A 394 12.57 16.33 26.60
CA GLN A 394 11.62 17.27 25.97
C GLN A 394 12.20 18.32 24.98
N ALA A 395 12.39 17.88 23.73
CA ALA A 395 12.26 18.75 22.56
C ALA A 395 11.38 18.07 21.50
N SER A 396 10.44 18.82 20.90
CA SER A 396 9.56 18.29 19.85
C SER A 396 10.28 18.08 18.52
N THR A 397 11.33 18.87 18.26
CA THR A 397 12.21 18.78 17.08
C THR A 397 13.30 17.73 17.25
N ARG A 398 13.89 17.31 16.12
CA ARG A 398 15.06 16.42 16.05
C ARG A 398 16.31 17.19 15.62
N THR A 399 17.48 16.70 16.04
CA THR A 399 18.79 17.18 15.61
C THR A 399 19.61 16.02 15.04
N LEU A 400 20.24 16.24 13.89
CA LEU A 400 21.22 15.34 13.29
C LEU A 400 22.54 16.10 13.13
N ALA A 401 23.52 15.77 13.97
CA ALA A 401 24.84 16.39 13.97
C ALA A 401 25.93 15.37 13.64
N GLY A 402 27.17 15.82 13.51
CA GLY A 402 28.29 14.92 13.26
C GLY A 402 29.56 15.62 12.84
N VAL A 403 30.58 14.81 12.53
CA VAL A 403 31.86 15.26 11.99
C VAL A 403 32.22 14.50 10.72
N VAL A 404 32.75 15.22 9.73
CA VAL A 404 33.36 14.64 8.52
C VAL A 404 34.87 14.59 8.74
N VAL A 405 35.43 13.39 8.67
CA VAL A 405 36.85 13.10 8.86
C VAL A 405 37.41 12.32 7.67
N ASP A 406 38.74 12.26 7.54
CA ASP A 406 39.42 11.40 6.58
C ASP A 406 39.76 10.01 7.18
N PRO A 407 40.38 9.08 6.42
CA PRO A 407 40.76 7.76 6.94
C PRO A 407 41.80 7.77 8.06
N ALA A 408 42.53 8.87 8.28
CA ALA A 408 43.43 9.05 9.42
C ALA A 408 42.69 9.64 10.65
N GLY A 409 41.41 10.00 10.49
CA GLY A 409 40.59 10.63 11.51
C GLY A 409 40.72 12.15 11.58
N GLN A 410 41.46 12.79 10.67
CA GLN A 410 41.60 14.25 10.64
C GLN A 410 40.34 14.90 10.06
N ALA A 411 39.92 16.02 10.66
CA ALA A 411 38.79 16.83 10.20
C ALA A 411 38.89 17.24 8.72
N VAL A 412 37.79 17.09 7.97
CA VAL A 412 37.68 17.57 6.59
C VAL A 412 36.77 18.80 6.57
N ALA A 413 37.40 19.96 6.56
CA ALA A 413 36.73 21.25 6.53
C ALA A 413 36.13 21.57 5.15
N GLY A 414 35.08 22.40 5.14
CA GLY A 414 34.52 22.98 3.91
C GLY A 414 33.76 22.02 3.00
N THR A 415 33.55 20.77 3.42
CA THR A 415 32.68 19.79 2.73
C THR A 415 31.22 20.18 2.86
N PHE A 416 30.36 19.72 1.96
CA PHE A 416 28.92 19.98 2.05
C PHE A 416 28.16 18.69 2.40
N VAL A 417 27.34 18.78 3.44
CA VAL A 417 26.47 17.73 3.93
C VAL A 417 25.03 18.13 3.61
N MET A 418 24.23 17.20 3.08
CA MET A 418 22.83 17.46 2.74
C MET A 418 21.91 16.30 3.14
N THR A 419 20.68 16.62 3.53
CA THR A 419 19.62 15.63 3.75
C THR A 419 18.86 15.36 2.45
N ASN A 420 18.28 14.17 2.29
CA ASN A 420 17.31 13.86 1.22
C ASN A 420 16.08 14.79 1.21
N THR A 421 15.85 15.53 2.30
CA THR A 421 14.77 16.52 2.49
C THR A 421 15.18 17.95 2.11
N GLY A 422 16.32 18.12 1.44
CA GLY A 422 16.71 19.40 0.81
C GLY A 422 17.38 20.41 1.72
N ARG A 423 17.79 20.02 2.93
CA ARG A 423 18.63 20.87 3.79
C ARG A 423 20.09 20.64 3.43
N LEU A 424 20.88 21.71 3.50
CA LEU A 424 22.28 21.77 3.09
C LEU A 424 23.07 22.57 4.13
N VAL A 425 24.21 22.06 4.57
CA VAL A 425 25.16 22.75 5.46
C VAL A 425 26.60 22.49 5.01
N GLN A 426 27.50 23.42 5.32
CA GLN A 426 28.94 23.25 5.10
C GLN A 426 29.64 22.86 6.42
N THR A 427 30.67 22.01 6.37
CA THR A 427 31.44 21.65 7.57
C THR A 427 32.36 22.78 8.03
N GLY A 428 32.45 22.94 9.36
CA GLY A 428 33.40 23.85 10.01
C GLY A 428 34.87 23.44 9.81
N THR A 429 35.80 24.21 10.35
CA THR A 429 37.25 23.91 10.31
C THR A 429 37.62 22.64 11.09
N ASP A 430 36.76 22.26 12.03
CA ASP A 430 36.73 21.02 12.81
C ASP A 430 36.05 19.84 12.09
N GLY A 431 35.53 20.06 10.88
CA GLY A 431 34.75 19.07 10.13
C GLY A 431 33.31 18.89 10.64
N ALA A 432 32.86 19.68 11.63
CA ALA A 432 31.55 19.52 12.26
C ALA A 432 30.40 20.05 11.39
N PHE A 433 29.23 19.42 11.52
CA PHE A 433 27.97 19.85 10.92
C PHE A 433 26.78 19.60 11.86
N SER A 434 25.67 20.32 11.65
CA SER A 434 24.43 20.08 12.40
C SER A 434 23.18 20.51 11.63
N PHE A 435 22.15 19.67 11.64
CA PHE A 435 20.79 19.96 11.20
C PHE A 435 19.85 19.94 12.41
N THR A 436 19.55 21.11 12.96
CA THR A 436 18.56 21.28 14.04
C THR A 436 17.15 21.50 13.47
N GLY A 437 16.11 21.25 14.25
CA GLY A 437 14.73 21.52 13.81
C GLY A 437 14.22 20.58 12.71
N LEU A 438 14.67 19.32 12.71
CA LEU A 438 14.14 18.26 11.85
C LEU A 438 12.85 17.67 12.44
N SER A 439 12.02 17.04 11.61
CA SER A 439 10.79 16.35 12.02
C SER A 439 11.06 14.85 12.33
N PRO A 440 10.29 14.19 13.22
CA PRO A 440 10.50 12.78 13.60
C PRO A 440 10.14 11.78 12.48
N SER A 441 11.12 11.45 11.63
CA SER A 441 11.02 10.50 10.51
C SER A 441 12.44 10.02 10.12
N ARG A 442 12.56 9.28 9.01
CA ARG A 442 13.81 8.80 8.43
C ARG A 442 14.44 9.81 7.49
N TYR A 443 15.76 9.82 7.44
CA TYR A 443 16.56 10.67 6.57
C TYR A 443 17.66 9.86 5.87
N ALA A 444 18.23 10.41 4.80
CA ALA A 444 19.54 10.01 4.31
C ALA A 444 20.44 11.26 4.27
N LEU A 445 21.71 11.07 4.63
CA LEU A 445 22.75 12.08 4.41
C LEU A 445 23.54 11.75 3.15
N LYS A 446 23.87 12.79 2.39
CA LYS A 446 24.91 12.76 1.36
C LYS A 446 25.98 13.80 1.68
N VAL A 447 27.25 13.42 1.56
CA VAL A 447 28.41 14.31 1.75
C VAL A 447 29.18 14.42 0.43
N VAL A 448 29.46 15.65 0.01
CA VAL A 448 30.13 15.99 -1.25
C VAL A 448 31.32 16.91 -0.98
N ALA A 449 32.46 16.64 -1.62
CA ALA A 449 33.68 17.43 -1.47
C ALA A 449 34.63 17.27 -2.67
N ALA A 450 35.46 18.28 -2.94
CA ALA A 450 36.39 18.27 -4.06
C ALA A 450 37.49 17.21 -3.85
N ASN A 451 37.79 16.42 -4.90
CA ASN A 451 38.74 15.29 -4.87
C ASN A 451 38.42 14.22 -3.82
N ARG A 452 37.17 14.14 -3.35
CA ARG A 452 36.68 13.09 -2.44
C ARG A 452 35.58 12.27 -3.12
N GLU A 453 35.39 11.03 -2.65
CA GLU A 453 34.26 10.21 -3.05
C GLU A 453 32.96 10.77 -2.45
N ASP A 454 31.87 10.77 -3.22
CA ASP A 454 30.54 11.06 -2.70
C ASP A 454 30.14 9.98 -1.68
N PHE A 455 29.95 10.38 -0.43
CA PHE A 455 29.53 9.48 0.64
C PHE A 455 28.02 9.58 0.88
N ILE A 456 27.36 8.45 1.15
CA ILE A 456 25.93 8.36 1.41
C ILE A 456 25.68 7.47 2.64
N MET A 457 24.92 7.99 3.60
CA MET A 457 24.44 7.25 4.78
C MET A 457 22.90 7.21 4.74
N PRO A 458 22.29 6.07 4.37
CA PRO A 458 20.85 5.96 4.17
C PRO A 458 20.09 5.46 5.41
N ASN A 459 18.76 5.65 5.41
CA ASN A 459 17.82 5.15 6.43
C ASN A 459 18.15 5.55 7.89
N ILE A 460 18.68 6.75 8.11
CA ILE A 460 18.95 7.35 9.42
C ILE A 460 17.61 7.63 10.12
N ASP A 461 17.27 6.88 11.16
CA ASP A 461 15.98 7.01 11.85
C ASP A 461 16.04 8.00 13.03
N LEU A 462 15.30 9.11 12.92
CA LEU A 462 15.12 10.13 13.96
C LEU A 462 13.69 10.11 14.55
N SER A 463 12.94 9.02 14.34
CA SER A 463 11.58 8.87 14.88
C SER A 463 11.54 9.10 16.39
N GLU A 464 12.43 8.43 17.13
CA GLU A 464 12.43 8.42 18.60
C GLU A 464 13.64 9.14 19.20
N LYS A 465 14.77 9.20 18.47
CA LYS A 465 16.02 9.83 18.91
C LYS A 465 15.94 11.36 18.80
N PRO A 466 15.93 12.14 19.90
CA PRO A 466 15.84 13.60 19.84
C PRO A 466 17.09 14.25 19.24
N VAL A 467 18.25 13.66 19.51
CA VAL A 467 19.54 14.00 18.90
C VAL A 467 20.17 12.69 18.40
N LEU A 468 20.84 12.76 17.25
CA LEU A 468 21.76 11.72 16.78
C LEU A 468 23.04 12.39 16.28
N GLU A 469 24.19 11.86 16.69
CA GLU A 469 25.50 12.24 16.17
C GLU A 469 26.05 11.11 15.31
N VAL A 470 26.66 11.46 14.17
CA VAL A 470 27.25 10.49 13.23
C VAL A 470 28.66 10.88 12.80
N ARG A 471 29.50 9.90 12.48
CA ARG A 471 30.88 10.12 12.04
C ARG A 471 31.05 9.66 10.60
N VAL A 472 31.38 10.59 9.69
CA VAL A 472 31.51 10.32 8.26
C VAL A 472 32.98 10.26 7.86
N VAL A 473 33.41 9.13 7.27
CA VAL A 473 34.78 8.96 6.75
C VAL A 473 34.80 9.26 5.24
N SER A 474 35.24 10.46 4.88
CA SER A 474 35.36 10.94 3.50
C SER A 474 36.68 10.46 2.86
N LYS A 475 36.59 9.60 1.86
CA LYS A 475 37.75 9.02 1.15
C LYS A 475 38.24 9.93 0.01
N PRO A 476 39.54 9.97 -0.32
CA PRO A 476 40.03 10.54 -1.58
C PRO A 476 39.43 9.82 -2.78
N ALA A 477 39.01 10.56 -3.81
CA ALA A 477 38.52 9.98 -5.05
C ALA A 477 39.66 9.56 -5.98
N ALA A 478 39.46 8.45 -6.70
CA ALA A 478 40.35 8.03 -7.79
C ALA A 478 40.35 8.97 -9.02
N THR A 479 39.43 9.94 -9.06
CA THR A 479 39.31 10.97 -10.10
C THR A 479 39.23 12.35 -9.46
N ALA A 480 39.79 13.36 -10.14
CA ALA A 480 39.84 14.75 -9.67
C ALA A 480 38.48 15.46 -9.80
N ASN A 481 37.47 14.94 -9.10
CA ASN A 481 36.11 15.47 -9.13
C ASN A 481 36.06 16.89 -8.56
N ALA A 482 35.45 17.79 -9.33
CA ALA A 482 35.16 19.14 -8.89
C ALA A 482 33.95 19.15 -7.96
N LEU A 483 33.92 20.09 -7.02
CA LEU A 483 32.77 20.36 -6.17
C LEU A 483 32.08 21.62 -6.69
N ILE A 484 30.86 21.49 -7.19
CA ILE A 484 30.01 22.66 -7.48
C ILE A 484 29.16 22.94 -6.26
N THR A 485 29.23 24.18 -5.78
CA THR A 485 28.39 24.75 -4.72
C THR A 485 27.70 25.98 -5.25
N GLY A 486 26.65 26.47 -4.58
CA GLY A 486 26.00 27.68 -5.07
C GLY A 486 24.68 28.03 -4.41
N ARG A 487 24.03 29.05 -4.98
CA ARG A 487 22.67 29.48 -4.63
C ARG A 487 21.89 29.92 -5.86
N PHE A 488 20.63 29.52 -5.91
CA PHE A 488 19.62 30.09 -6.81
C PHE A 488 18.95 31.26 -6.10
N ILE A 489 19.01 32.44 -6.69
CA ILE A 489 18.52 33.68 -6.06
C ILE A 489 17.64 34.50 -7.00
N ASP A 490 16.66 35.17 -6.42
CA ASP A 490 15.85 36.19 -7.07
C ASP A 490 16.75 37.39 -7.43
N LYS A 491 16.82 37.74 -8.71
CA LYS A 491 17.76 38.74 -9.22
C LYS A 491 17.61 40.12 -8.55
N ALA A 492 16.40 40.51 -8.15
CA ALA A 492 16.11 41.83 -7.61
C ALA A 492 16.21 41.88 -6.07
N SER A 493 15.63 40.89 -5.38
CA SER A 493 15.56 40.84 -3.92
C SER A 493 16.70 40.07 -3.26
N ARG A 494 17.54 39.37 -4.05
CA ARG A 494 18.69 38.55 -3.61
C ARG A 494 18.34 37.40 -2.66
N ARG A 495 17.04 37.12 -2.49
CA ARG A 495 16.52 36.02 -1.66
C ARG A 495 16.71 34.69 -2.38
N GLU A 496 16.98 33.64 -1.63
CA GLU A 496 17.02 32.27 -2.14
C GLU A 496 15.66 31.82 -2.69
N VAL A 497 15.71 31.07 -3.79
CA VAL A 497 14.55 30.60 -4.56
C VAL A 497 14.54 29.08 -4.59
N PRO A 498 13.45 28.41 -4.20
CA PRO A 498 13.26 26.98 -4.44
C PRO A 498 13.18 26.69 -5.95
N VAL A 499 13.94 25.70 -6.42
CA VAL A 499 14.04 25.31 -7.83
C VAL A 499 14.01 23.80 -8.01
N TRP A 500 13.71 23.37 -9.23
CA TRP A 500 14.20 22.10 -9.75
C TRP A 500 15.07 22.32 -10.99
N CYS A 501 16.07 21.48 -11.15
CA CYS A 501 17.06 21.56 -12.22
C CYS A 501 17.16 20.22 -12.96
N GLU A 502 17.48 20.27 -14.26
CA GLU A 502 18.11 19.14 -14.95
C GLU A 502 19.59 19.46 -15.13
N ILE A 503 20.46 18.71 -14.45
CA ILE A 503 21.91 18.89 -14.41
C ILE A 503 22.54 17.72 -15.17
N THR A 504 23.51 17.97 -16.05
CA THR A 504 24.17 16.95 -16.86
C THR A 504 25.69 17.18 -16.88
N ASP A 505 26.46 16.15 -16.55
CA ASP A 505 27.93 16.18 -16.55
C ASP A 505 28.53 16.13 -17.97
N ALA A 506 29.86 16.19 -18.04
CA ALA A 506 30.61 16.18 -19.30
C ALA A 506 30.44 14.91 -20.15
N ASP A 507 30.09 13.77 -19.52
CA ASP A 507 29.83 12.50 -20.20
C ASP A 507 28.37 12.38 -20.70
N GLY A 508 27.50 13.34 -20.35
CA GLY A 508 26.07 13.28 -20.64
C GLY A 508 25.22 12.59 -19.56
N ASN A 509 25.78 12.27 -18.39
CA ASN A 509 25.03 11.65 -17.30
C ASN A 509 24.28 12.71 -16.47
N PRO A 510 23.00 12.48 -16.15
CA PRO A 510 22.24 13.42 -15.33
C PRO A 510 22.58 13.28 -13.84
N ILE A 511 22.98 14.39 -13.21
CA ILE A 511 23.20 14.50 -11.77
C ILE A 511 21.84 14.68 -11.09
N ARG A 512 21.41 13.66 -10.34
CA ARG A 512 20.07 13.59 -9.74
C ARG A 512 20.09 13.83 -8.24
N TRP A 513 18.90 14.11 -7.69
CA TRP A 513 18.66 13.98 -6.26
C TRP A 513 18.67 12.51 -5.80
N PHE A 514 18.54 12.27 -4.49
CA PHE A 514 18.57 10.95 -3.86
C PHE A 514 17.39 10.72 -2.90
N ASP A 515 17.06 9.45 -2.66
CA ASP A 515 15.94 9.05 -1.78
C ASP A 515 16.42 8.64 -0.36
N VAL A 516 15.50 8.18 0.51
CA VAL A 516 15.84 7.74 1.89
C VAL A 516 16.76 6.51 1.90
N SER A 517 16.79 5.71 0.83
CA SER A 517 17.75 4.61 0.65
C SER A 517 19.10 5.06 0.09
N GLY A 518 19.24 6.34 -0.27
CA GLY A 518 20.42 6.89 -0.93
C GLY A 518 20.47 6.63 -2.44
N ALA A 519 19.44 5.99 -3.01
CA ALA A 519 19.39 5.69 -4.44
C ALA A 519 19.15 6.97 -5.27
N PRO A 520 19.74 7.09 -6.48
CA PRO A 520 19.49 8.22 -7.35
C PRO A 520 18.01 8.24 -7.77
N TYR A 521 17.28 9.26 -7.32
CA TYR A 521 15.83 9.34 -7.42
C TYR A 521 15.40 9.49 -8.89
N GLY A 522 14.48 8.62 -9.35
CA GLY A 522 14.14 8.45 -10.77
C GLY A 522 15.26 7.90 -11.67
N GLY A 523 16.42 7.55 -11.11
CA GLY A 523 17.59 7.07 -11.82
C GLY A 523 17.73 5.56 -11.97
N ARG A 524 16.72 4.77 -11.56
CA ARG A 524 16.78 3.30 -11.61
C ARG A 524 16.74 2.79 -13.05
N THR A 525 17.54 1.77 -13.31
CA THR A 525 17.69 1.07 -14.60
C THR A 525 17.37 -0.43 -14.47
N ASP A 526 17.32 -0.90 -13.24
CA ASP A 526 17.01 -2.24 -12.73
C ASP A 526 15.50 -2.44 -12.47
N VAL A 527 14.66 -1.74 -13.24
CA VAL A 527 13.19 -1.88 -13.18
C VAL A 527 12.74 -2.86 -14.26
N GLU A 528 11.94 -3.85 -13.89
CA GLU A 528 11.48 -4.89 -14.80
C GLU A 528 10.47 -4.38 -15.84
N LYS A 529 10.45 -5.03 -17.01
CA LYS A 529 9.64 -4.60 -18.15
C LYS A 529 8.15 -4.88 -17.90
N GLY A 530 7.41 -3.84 -17.53
CA GLY A 530 5.97 -3.90 -17.26
C GLY A 530 5.59 -3.29 -15.91
N VAL A 531 6.55 -3.21 -14.99
CA VAL A 531 6.41 -2.49 -13.72
C VAL A 531 6.27 -0.99 -14.00
N TRP A 532 5.34 -0.33 -13.32
CA TRP A 532 5.13 1.10 -13.51
C TRP A 532 6.26 1.92 -12.88
N HIS A 533 6.90 2.78 -13.69
CA HIS A 533 8.03 3.61 -13.27
C HIS A 533 8.14 4.86 -14.14
N GLN A 534 8.44 5.99 -13.53
CA GLN A 534 8.80 7.22 -14.23
C GLN A 534 10.25 7.57 -13.96
N LYS A 535 11.09 7.41 -15.00
CA LYS A 535 12.47 7.90 -14.98
C LYS A 535 12.48 9.42 -14.82
N ASN A 536 13.21 9.89 -13.82
CA ASN A 536 13.35 11.29 -13.48
C ASN A 536 14.83 11.70 -13.62
N LYS A 537 15.06 12.97 -13.93
CA LYS A 537 16.40 13.58 -14.06
C LYS A 537 16.62 14.73 -13.08
N ARG A 538 15.57 15.11 -12.34
CA ARG A 538 15.56 16.33 -11.54
C ARG A 538 16.53 16.26 -10.35
N PHE A 539 17.09 17.43 -10.08
CA PHE A 539 17.77 17.79 -8.85
C PHE A 539 16.99 18.94 -8.23
N TRP A 540 16.53 18.81 -6.99
CA TRP A 540 15.71 19.84 -6.33
C TRP A 540 16.54 20.65 -5.33
N SER A 541 16.13 21.88 -5.06
CA SER A 541 16.76 22.76 -4.07
C SER A 541 15.73 23.73 -3.48
N LEU A 542 15.97 24.18 -2.24
CA LEU A 542 15.21 25.27 -1.61
C LEU A 542 15.90 26.64 -1.75
N GLY A 543 17.07 26.69 -2.38
CA GLY A 543 17.93 27.87 -2.48
C GLY A 543 19.40 27.50 -2.73
N GLY A 544 20.05 26.92 -1.72
CA GLY A 544 21.42 26.40 -1.82
C GLY A 544 21.55 25.10 -2.63
N VAL A 545 22.70 24.90 -3.28
CA VAL A 545 23.04 23.69 -4.04
C VAL A 545 24.48 23.23 -3.75
N ALA A 546 24.68 21.91 -3.71
CA ALA A 546 26.02 21.30 -3.77
C ALA A 546 25.97 19.92 -4.46
N PHE A 547 26.96 19.60 -5.29
CA PHE A 547 27.18 18.27 -5.87
C PHE A 547 28.64 18.14 -6.38
N THR A 548 29.15 16.92 -6.52
CA THR A 548 30.38 16.69 -7.29
C THR A 548 30.08 16.44 -8.77
N THR A 549 31.04 16.75 -9.63
CA THR A 549 31.02 16.42 -11.06
C THR A 549 32.41 16.04 -11.54
N LYS A 550 32.47 15.29 -12.65
CA LYS A 550 33.71 15.15 -13.43
C LYS A 550 34.09 16.51 -14.04
N PRO A 551 35.39 16.77 -14.26
CA PRO A 551 35.85 17.92 -15.05
C PRO A 551 35.32 17.90 -16.48
N GLY A 552 35.22 19.07 -17.11
CA GLY A 552 34.66 19.27 -18.45
C GLY A 552 33.42 20.16 -18.46
N PHE A 553 32.73 20.21 -19.61
CA PHE A 553 31.58 21.10 -19.80
C PHE A 553 30.29 20.58 -19.13
N LEU A 554 29.89 21.20 -18.01
CA LEU A 554 28.62 20.91 -17.33
C LEU A 554 27.47 21.74 -17.91
N LYS A 555 26.28 21.13 -18.01
CA LYS A 555 25.03 21.79 -18.43
C LYS A 555 24.00 21.74 -17.30
N MET A 556 23.27 22.84 -17.10
CA MET A 556 22.20 22.94 -16.11
C MET A 556 21.03 23.78 -16.64
N SER A 557 19.86 23.16 -16.75
CA SER A 557 18.56 23.83 -16.91
C SER A 557 17.96 24.08 -15.52
N VAL A 558 17.50 25.30 -15.23
CA VAL A 558 16.93 25.68 -13.92
C VAL A 558 15.50 26.19 -14.10
N HIS A 559 14.58 25.70 -13.27
CA HIS A 559 13.17 26.01 -13.32
C HIS A 559 12.60 26.33 -11.93
N ALA A 560 11.84 27.41 -11.83
CA ALA A 560 11.06 27.77 -10.65
C ALA A 560 9.76 28.47 -11.04
N ASP A 561 8.65 28.14 -10.37
CA ASP A 561 7.36 28.75 -10.63
C ASP A 561 7.41 30.26 -10.34
N GLY A 562 7.05 31.08 -11.34
CA GLY A 562 7.14 32.54 -11.24
C GLY A 562 8.51 33.14 -11.56
N TYR A 563 9.42 32.39 -12.19
CA TYR A 563 10.73 32.85 -12.65
C TYR A 563 11.00 32.46 -14.11
N ALA A 564 11.86 33.21 -14.79
CA ALA A 564 12.33 32.86 -16.12
C ALA A 564 13.26 31.62 -16.03
N PRO A 565 13.06 30.58 -16.87
CA PRO A 565 13.98 29.45 -16.90
C PRO A 565 15.40 29.89 -17.27
N ALA A 566 16.39 29.43 -16.50
CA ALA A 566 17.80 29.72 -16.77
C ALA A 566 18.50 28.51 -17.41
N GLN A 567 19.47 28.80 -18.28
CA GLN A 567 20.33 27.80 -18.92
C GLN A 567 21.78 28.18 -18.63
N ILE A 568 22.51 27.29 -17.97
CA ILE A 568 23.90 27.47 -17.58
C ILE A 568 24.74 26.39 -18.25
N GLY A 569 25.79 26.80 -18.95
CA GLY A 569 26.85 25.94 -19.45
C GLY A 569 28.19 26.50 -19.01
N ARG A 570 29.03 25.70 -18.35
CA ARG A 570 30.34 26.13 -17.82
C ARG A 570 31.35 24.99 -17.92
N GLU A 571 32.59 25.35 -18.23
CA GLU A 571 33.73 24.44 -18.21
C GLU A 571 34.25 24.30 -16.77
N VAL A 572 34.26 23.08 -16.24
CA VAL A 572 34.61 22.80 -14.84
C VAL A 572 36.01 22.20 -14.74
N GLY A 573 36.87 22.78 -13.91
CA GLY A 573 38.29 22.42 -13.82
C GLY A 573 38.62 21.25 -12.89
N ASN A 574 39.65 20.46 -13.23
CA ASN A 574 40.18 19.33 -12.43
C ASN A 574 40.28 19.67 -10.93
N GLY A 575 39.48 18.98 -10.11
CA GLY A 575 39.61 18.99 -8.65
C GLY A 575 39.33 20.32 -7.96
N LYS A 576 38.80 21.33 -8.66
CA LYS A 576 38.56 22.66 -8.07
C LYS A 576 37.17 22.73 -7.44
N PRO A 577 37.04 23.30 -6.23
CA PRO A 577 35.76 23.82 -5.76
C PRO A 577 35.36 25.04 -6.58
N GLU A 578 34.10 25.11 -7.00
CA GLU A 578 33.49 26.30 -7.60
C GLU A 578 32.23 26.69 -6.82
N ASN A 579 32.03 28.00 -6.64
CA ASN A 579 30.82 28.56 -6.03
C ASN A 579 30.05 29.37 -7.09
N TRP A 580 28.81 28.97 -7.37
CA TRP A 580 27.98 29.50 -8.43
C TRP A 580 26.77 30.22 -7.86
N GLU A 581 26.72 31.54 -8.02
CA GLU A 581 25.50 32.30 -7.79
C GLU A 581 24.70 32.41 -9.09
N ILE A 582 23.44 31.97 -9.06
CA ILE A 582 22.58 31.84 -10.24
C ILE A 582 21.37 32.76 -10.05
N GLU A 583 21.39 33.89 -10.76
CA GLU A 583 20.31 34.87 -10.76
C GLU A 583 19.14 34.42 -11.63
N LEU A 584 17.98 34.23 -11.00
CA LEU A 584 16.71 34.01 -11.69
C LEU A 584 15.96 35.34 -11.82
N ALA A 585 15.58 35.68 -13.05
CA ALA A 585 14.76 36.85 -13.32
C ALA A 585 13.30 36.55 -12.88
N PRO A 586 12.72 37.32 -11.93
CA PRO A 586 11.34 37.11 -11.50
C PRO A 586 10.35 37.47 -12.61
N LEU A 587 9.27 36.70 -12.68
CA LEU A 587 8.11 36.93 -13.53
C LEU A 587 6.89 37.28 -12.67
N ALA A 588 5.75 37.50 -13.30
CA ALA A 588 4.47 37.49 -12.60
C ALA A 588 4.22 36.14 -11.91
N ARG A 589 3.77 36.21 -10.65
CA ARG A 589 3.52 35.04 -9.79
C ARG A 589 2.03 34.84 -9.60
N ALA A 590 1.57 33.59 -9.59
CA ALA A 590 0.17 33.24 -9.32
C ALA A 590 -0.34 33.83 -7.99
N GLU A 591 0.53 33.83 -6.98
CA GLU A 591 0.27 34.37 -5.64
C GLU A 591 -0.12 35.86 -5.69
N ASN A 592 0.46 36.65 -6.62
CA ASN A 592 0.14 38.07 -6.78
C ASN A 592 -1.25 38.31 -7.40
N GLU A 593 -1.84 37.30 -8.05
CA GLU A 593 -3.22 37.35 -8.56
C GLU A 593 -4.24 36.84 -7.52
N GLY A 594 -3.75 36.35 -6.38
CA GLY A 594 -4.52 35.65 -5.33
C GLY A 594 -4.65 34.15 -5.56
N PHE A 595 -3.90 33.54 -6.50
CA PHE A 595 -4.05 32.13 -6.88
C PHE A 595 -2.90 31.25 -6.39
N PHE A 596 -3.23 30.08 -5.83
CA PHE A 596 -2.30 29.18 -5.16
C PHE A 596 -2.36 27.77 -5.75
N LYS A 597 -1.21 27.32 -6.27
CA LYS A 597 -1.02 26.01 -6.90
C LYS A 597 -1.10 24.87 -5.88
N GLY A 598 -1.89 23.85 -6.20
CA GLY A 598 -2.02 22.65 -5.38
C GLY A 598 -2.68 21.47 -6.08
N ASP A 599 -3.03 20.48 -5.27
CA ASP A 599 -3.57 19.19 -5.68
C ASP A 599 -4.27 18.51 -4.49
N PHE A 600 -5.21 17.61 -4.76
CA PHE A 600 -5.89 16.78 -3.76
C PHE A 600 -5.84 15.28 -4.05
N HIS A 601 -5.17 14.86 -5.13
CA HIS A 601 -5.04 13.45 -5.52
C HIS A 601 -3.61 13.16 -6.01
N SER A 602 -2.77 12.77 -5.05
CA SER A 602 -1.42 12.24 -5.25
C SER A 602 -1.14 11.14 -4.22
N HIS A 603 -0.32 10.16 -4.63
CA HIS A 603 0.10 9.00 -3.85
C HIS A 603 1.51 9.24 -3.31
N LEU A 604 1.73 9.07 -2.00
CA LEU A 604 3.10 9.05 -1.47
C LEU A 604 3.80 7.73 -1.85
N VAL A 605 3.06 6.63 -1.82
CA VAL A 605 3.50 5.27 -2.18
C VAL A 605 2.44 4.63 -3.09
N HIS A 606 2.84 3.72 -3.96
CA HIS A 606 1.98 2.89 -4.80
C HIS A 606 2.32 1.41 -4.56
N TRP A 607 1.89 0.48 -5.42
CA TRP A 607 2.20 -0.94 -5.19
C TRP A 607 3.68 -1.27 -5.40
N GLU A 608 4.31 -0.67 -6.41
CA GLU A 608 5.63 -1.05 -6.90
C GLU A 608 6.79 -0.63 -5.97
N LYS A 609 6.54 0.31 -5.03
CA LYS A 609 7.40 0.65 -3.88
C LYS A 609 8.87 0.96 -4.24
N LEU A 610 9.15 1.39 -5.49
CA LEU A 610 10.48 1.39 -6.13
C LEU A 610 11.54 2.33 -5.53
N TYR A 611 11.11 3.39 -4.85
CA TYR A 611 11.91 4.36 -4.10
C TYR A 611 11.42 4.45 -2.64
N ASN A 612 12.35 4.78 -1.74
CA ASN A 612 12.02 5.09 -0.36
C ASN A 612 11.85 6.59 -0.19
N VAL A 613 10.60 7.01 -0.19
CA VAL A 613 10.15 8.39 0.04
C VAL A 613 9.38 8.47 1.35
N ASN A 614 9.44 9.65 1.97
CA ASN A 614 8.77 9.98 3.23
C ASN A 614 8.14 11.39 3.13
N ILE A 615 7.21 11.72 4.03
CA ILE A 615 6.43 12.96 3.99
C ILE A 615 7.34 14.21 4.05
N PRO A 616 8.39 14.28 4.89
CA PRO A 616 9.39 15.35 4.83
C PRO A 616 10.09 15.53 3.47
N MET A 617 10.35 14.45 2.73
CA MET A 617 10.93 14.51 1.37
C MET A 617 9.89 14.96 0.35
N ALA A 618 8.69 14.39 0.34
CA ALA A 618 7.61 14.81 -0.56
C ALA A 618 7.28 16.30 -0.37
N ALA A 619 7.19 16.77 0.87
CA ALA A 619 7.00 18.18 1.20
C ALA A 619 8.12 19.10 0.67
N PHE A 620 9.37 18.61 0.60
CA PHE A 620 10.49 19.32 0.00
C PHE A 620 10.35 19.41 -1.53
N LEU A 621 10.07 18.28 -2.20
CA LEU A 621 9.86 18.23 -3.66
C LEU A 621 8.70 19.15 -4.07
N LEU A 622 7.58 19.12 -3.34
CA LEU A 622 6.41 19.99 -3.55
C LEU A 622 6.77 21.48 -3.48
N ARG A 623 7.52 21.91 -2.45
CA ARG A 623 7.97 23.31 -2.32
C ARG A 623 8.89 23.75 -3.47
N ALA A 624 9.82 22.88 -3.87
CA ALA A 624 10.73 23.11 -5.00
C ALA A 624 10.01 23.11 -6.37
N GLU A 625 8.87 22.43 -6.49
CA GLU A 625 8.00 22.44 -7.67
C GLU A 625 6.82 23.45 -7.57
N GLY A 626 6.91 24.43 -6.66
CA GLY A 626 6.00 25.58 -6.61
C GLY A 626 4.66 25.37 -5.91
N TYR A 627 4.40 24.19 -5.34
CA TYR A 627 3.14 23.88 -4.66
C TYR A 627 2.98 24.67 -3.34
N ARG A 628 1.73 24.96 -2.96
CA ARG A 628 1.35 25.77 -1.78
C ARG A 628 0.25 25.13 -0.92
N TRP A 629 -0.56 24.26 -1.50
CA TRP A 629 -1.41 23.32 -0.78
C TRP A 629 -1.34 21.95 -1.45
N HIS A 630 -1.48 20.87 -0.69
CA HIS A 630 -1.44 19.50 -1.22
C HIS A 630 -2.11 18.52 -0.25
N TYR A 631 -2.90 17.57 -0.76
CA TYR A 631 -3.32 16.40 0.01
C TYR A 631 -2.66 15.12 -0.54
N LEU A 632 -2.05 14.33 0.35
CA LEU A 632 -1.44 13.03 0.03
C LEU A 632 -2.40 11.89 0.41
N SER A 633 -2.48 10.86 -0.44
CA SER A 633 -3.23 9.63 -0.14
C SER A 633 -2.59 8.85 1.02
N ALA A 634 -3.32 8.76 2.12
CA ALA A 634 -2.87 8.26 3.42
C ALA A 634 -2.88 6.74 3.54
N ASN A 635 -3.70 6.04 2.75
CA ASN A 635 -3.70 4.58 2.68
C ASN A 635 -2.37 4.03 2.13
N PHE A 636 -1.49 4.90 1.64
CA PHE A 636 -0.19 4.55 1.08
C PHE A 636 0.93 5.45 1.66
N THR A 637 1.05 5.54 2.99
CA THR A 637 2.20 6.20 3.65
C THR A 637 3.20 5.18 4.19
N LYS A 638 4.50 5.48 4.05
CA LYS A 638 5.62 4.79 4.73
C LYS A 638 5.96 5.42 6.10
N ASP A 639 5.39 6.58 6.43
CA ASP A 639 5.46 7.24 7.74
C ASP A 639 4.18 7.00 8.56
N ASP A 640 4.34 6.86 9.87
CA ASP A 640 3.28 6.86 10.90
C ASP A 640 2.28 8.02 10.74
N THR A 641 1.01 7.69 10.48
CA THR A 641 -0.07 8.65 10.16
C THR A 641 -0.35 9.64 11.30
N ALA A 642 -0.10 9.27 12.56
CA ALA A 642 -0.31 10.14 13.70
C ALA A 642 0.62 11.36 13.69
N ARG A 643 1.74 11.30 12.96
CA ARG A 643 2.75 12.38 12.90
C ARG A 643 2.45 13.47 11.90
N VAL A 644 1.43 13.32 11.04
CA VAL A 644 1.19 14.28 9.95
C VAL A 644 0.40 15.50 10.41
N ALA A 645 -0.54 15.34 11.35
CA ALA A 645 -1.21 16.47 12.01
C ALA A 645 -0.21 17.36 12.78
N ASP A 646 0.88 16.77 13.29
CA ASP A 646 1.98 17.47 13.93
C ASP A 646 2.83 18.26 12.91
N MET A 647 2.87 17.84 11.63
CA MET A 647 3.52 18.60 10.56
C MET A 647 2.72 19.83 10.08
N GLU A 648 1.40 19.87 10.26
CA GLU A 648 0.58 21.06 9.93
C GLU A 648 0.98 22.29 10.79
N ASN A 649 1.51 22.07 12.00
CA ASN A 649 1.73 23.14 13.01
C ASN A 649 3.21 23.47 13.31
N ARG A 650 4.18 22.79 12.69
CA ARG A 650 5.60 22.93 13.03
C ARG A 650 6.27 24.13 12.34
N ASN A 651 6.38 25.22 13.10
CA ASN A 651 7.03 26.47 12.68
C ASN A 651 8.43 26.25 12.07
N GLY A 652 8.60 26.73 10.84
CA GLY A 652 9.78 26.51 9.99
C GLY A 652 9.43 26.27 8.52
N PHE A 653 8.19 25.84 8.22
CA PHE A 653 7.75 25.48 6.86
C PHE A 653 6.47 26.20 6.37
N SER A 654 6.20 27.41 6.89
CA SER A 654 4.93 28.15 6.83
C SER A 654 4.44 28.67 5.45
N ARG A 655 4.65 27.91 4.37
CA ARG A 655 4.18 28.21 2.99
C ARG A 655 3.68 27.00 2.18
N LEU A 656 3.55 25.82 2.81
CA LEU A 656 2.91 24.66 2.21
C LEU A 656 1.88 24.12 3.21
N PHE A 657 0.60 24.25 2.91
CA PHE A 657 -0.43 23.44 3.53
C PHE A 657 -0.26 21.99 3.03
N LEU A 658 -0.13 21.03 3.94
CA LEU A 658 0.05 19.62 3.59
C LEU A 658 -0.76 18.76 4.55
N ALA A 659 -1.72 18.01 4.01
CA ALA A 659 -2.60 17.16 4.78
C ALA A 659 -2.65 15.72 4.22
N LEU A 660 -3.11 14.80 5.06
CA LEU A 660 -3.52 13.46 4.64
C LEU A 660 -4.97 13.48 4.11
N ASN A 661 -5.24 12.62 3.13
CA ASN A 661 -6.57 12.34 2.58
C ASN A 661 -6.71 10.84 2.27
N ALA A 662 -7.93 10.32 2.24
CA ALA A 662 -8.23 9.00 1.70
C ALA A 662 -8.51 9.12 0.19
N GLU A 663 -7.95 8.21 -0.61
CA GLU A 663 -8.34 8.04 -2.01
C GLU A 663 -9.72 7.35 -2.09
N TYR A 664 -10.78 8.12 -1.83
CA TYR A 664 -12.04 7.60 -1.34
C TYR A 664 -13.22 8.58 -1.52
N PRO A 665 -14.44 8.11 -1.84
CA PRO A 665 -14.78 6.73 -2.19
C PRO A 665 -14.22 6.26 -3.55
N LYS A 666 -13.99 4.95 -3.65
CA LYS A 666 -13.46 4.30 -4.85
C LYS A 666 -14.14 2.95 -5.05
N THR A 667 -14.98 2.83 -6.07
CA THR A 667 -15.86 1.69 -6.35
C THR A 667 -15.85 1.34 -7.84
N ALA A 668 -16.51 0.23 -8.21
CA ALA A 668 -16.86 -0.04 -9.62
C ALA A 668 -17.83 0.99 -10.24
N GLY A 669 -18.45 1.83 -9.40
CA GLY A 669 -19.28 2.97 -9.78
C GLY A 669 -18.50 4.28 -9.97
N GLY A 670 -17.22 4.37 -9.55
CA GLY A 670 -16.41 5.57 -9.75
C GLY A 670 -15.24 5.75 -8.79
N HIS A 671 -14.33 6.67 -9.14
CA HIS A 671 -13.20 7.10 -8.34
C HIS A 671 -13.34 8.59 -7.96
N TRP A 672 -13.29 8.90 -6.66
CA TRP A 672 -13.51 10.24 -6.13
C TRP A 672 -12.29 10.79 -5.39
N GLY A 673 -11.97 12.04 -5.70
CA GLY A 673 -11.07 12.87 -4.93
C GLY A 673 -11.88 13.77 -4.00
N ASN A 674 -11.26 14.21 -2.92
CA ASN A 674 -11.91 15.09 -1.95
C ASN A 674 -10.89 16.03 -1.28
N ALA A 675 -11.37 17.09 -0.66
CA ALA A 675 -10.53 18.01 0.12
C ALA A 675 -11.28 18.51 1.37
N GLY A 676 -10.51 19.01 2.35
CA GLY A 676 -11.01 19.43 3.68
C GLY A 676 -11.00 18.31 4.73
N MET A 677 -11.13 17.06 4.29
CA MET A 677 -11.25 15.86 5.12
C MET A 677 -10.06 15.58 6.03
N GLU A 678 -10.35 15.12 7.24
CA GLU A 678 -9.43 14.28 8.01
C GLU A 678 -9.69 12.79 7.67
N MET A 679 -8.74 11.91 8.01
CA MET A 679 -8.89 10.48 7.79
C MET A 679 -9.99 9.90 8.70
N PRO A 680 -11.09 9.34 8.16
CA PRO A 680 -12.14 8.77 9.00
C PRO A 680 -11.65 7.49 9.70
N ASN A 681 -11.74 7.45 11.02
CA ASN A 681 -11.37 6.27 11.83
C ASN A 681 -12.13 4.98 11.43
N ASN A 682 -13.33 5.13 10.85
CA ASN A 682 -14.15 4.05 10.31
C ASN A 682 -14.60 4.43 8.88
N LEU A 683 -13.89 3.96 7.85
CA LEU A 683 -14.34 4.09 6.46
C LEU A 683 -15.54 3.17 6.20
N LEU A 684 -16.59 3.67 5.53
CA LEU A 684 -17.72 2.84 5.11
C LEU A 684 -17.28 1.83 4.02
N PRO A 685 -17.63 0.54 4.13
CA PRO A 685 -17.16 -0.50 3.21
C PRO A 685 -17.77 -0.33 1.81
N TYR A 686 -16.93 0.03 0.84
CA TYR A 686 -17.29 0.43 -0.53
C TYR A 686 -18.12 -0.61 -1.34
N LYS A 687 -18.21 -1.86 -0.88
CA LYS A 687 -19.10 -2.87 -1.49
C LYS A 687 -20.57 -2.68 -1.10
N GLU A 688 -20.83 -2.26 0.14
CA GLU A 688 -22.15 -2.16 0.76
C GLU A 688 -22.83 -0.81 0.51
N TYR A 689 -22.05 0.25 0.35
CA TYR A 689 -22.49 1.63 0.10
C TYR A 689 -22.14 2.06 -1.33
N ALA A 690 -22.92 2.96 -1.92
CA ALA A 690 -22.57 3.69 -3.15
C ALA A 690 -21.70 4.90 -2.83
N ASN A 691 -21.03 5.50 -3.82
CA ASN A 691 -20.14 6.64 -3.59
C ASN A 691 -20.91 7.81 -2.96
N ILE A 692 -22.14 8.07 -3.40
CA ILE A 692 -22.95 9.20 -2.91
C ILE A 692 -23.42 9.06 -1.47
N GLU A 693 -23.66 7.82 -0.99
CA GLU A 693 -23.92 7.53 0.42
C GLU A 693 -22.70 7.88 1.29
N VAL A 694 -21.50 7.54 0.79
CA VAL A 694 -20.22 7.86 1.44
C VAL A 694 -19.93 9.35 1.41
N ILE A 695 -20.08 10.01 0.26
CA ILE A 695 -19.88 11.47 0.11
C ILE A 695 -20.80 12.22 1.07
N ARG A 696 -22.08 11.81 1.16
CA ARG A 696 -23.03 12.41 2.10
C ARG A 696 -22.65 12.19 3.56
N THR A 697 -22.27 10.96 3.93
CA THR A 697 -22.12 10.57 5.33
C THR A 697 -20.77 10.97 5.91
N GLN A 698 -19.71 10.93 5.10
CA GLN A 698 -18.33 11.11 5.56
C GLN A 698 -17.66 12.38 5.03
N ILE A 699 -17.96 12.84 3.81
CA ILE A 699 -17.26 14.00 3.20
C ILE A 699 -17.98 15.33 3.43
N VAL A 700 -19.29 15.40 3.14
CA VAL A 700 -20.08 16.66 3.07
C VAL A 700 -21.15 16.73 4.19
N GLY A 701 -21.17 15.75 5.08
CA GLY A 701 -22.14 15.64 6.17
C GLY A 701 -21.56 14.90 7.37
N GLY A 702 -22.41 14.53 8.34
CA GLY A 702 -21.99 13.87 9.58
C GLY A 702 -21.13 14.71 10.54
N GLY A 703 -20.71 15.92 10.14
CA GLY A 703 -19.72 16.76 10.81
C GLY A 703 -18.54 17.15 9.91
N GLY A 704 -18.39 16.52 8.74
CA GLY A 704 -17.39 16.90 7.74
C GLY A 704 -17.78 18.16 6.95
N GLU A 705 -16.84 19.09 6.81
CA GLU A 705 -16.98 20.29 5.96
C GLU A 705 -16.39 20.11 4.55
N GLY A 706 -16.12 18.88 4.10
CA GLY A 706 -15.35 18.61 2.88
C GLY A 706 -16.04 18.93 1.56
N VAL A 707 -15.30 18.73 0.47
CA VAL A 707 -15.78 18.76 -0.92
C VAL A 707 -15.42 17.46 -1.63
N ALA A 708 -16.34 16.92 -2.43
CA ALA A 708 -16.08 15.77 -3.30
C ALA A 708 -16.03 16.21 -4.78
N VAL A 709 -15.12 15.61 -5.54
CA VAL A 709 -14.92 15.82 -6.98
C VAL A 709 -14.63 14.46 -7.65
N PRO A 710 -15.35 14.06 -8.71
CA PRO A 710 -15.11 12.79 -9.37
C PRO A 710 -13.83 12.89 -10.23
N VAL A 711 -12.88 11.98 -10.02
CA VAL A 711 -11.60 11.94 -10.76
C VAL A 711 -11.80 11.29 -12.12
N HIS A 712 -11.14 11.82 -13.15
CA HIS A 712 -11.19 11.33 -14.55
C HIS A 712 -12.61 10.85 -14.98
N PRO A 713 -13.66 11.66 -14.75
CA PRO A 713 -15.03 11.19 -14.50
C PRO A 713 -15.64 10.37 -15.63
N PHE A 714 -15.23 10.60 -16.87
CA PHE A 714 -15.86 9.98 -18.05
C PHE A 714 -15.11 8.74 -18.56
N TYR A 715 -13.80 8.65 -18.37
CA TYR A 715 -12.93 7.76 -19.15
C TYR A 715 -12.09 6.78 -18.33
N GLY A 716 -11.72 5.67 -18.98
CA GLY A 716 -10.90 4.61 -18.38
C GLY A 716 -11.68 3.62 -17.51
N HIS A 717 -10.93 2.86 -16.69
CA HIS A 717 -11.46 1.70 -15.97
C HIS A 717 -12.16 2.05 -14.64
N MET A 718 -11.82 3.18 -14.01
CA MET A 718 -12.44 3.68 -12.76
C MET A 718 -13.36 4.89 -12.98
N ARG A 719 -13.83 5.09 -14.22
CA ARG A 719 -14.74 6.19 -14.60
C ARG A 719 -15.99 6.22 -13.70
N ASN A 720 -16.52 7.42 -13.47
CA ASN A 720 -17.62 7.67 -12.55
C ASN A 720 -18.98 7.35 -13.18
N LYS A 721 -19.32 6.06 -13.19
CA LYS A 721 -20.61 5.53 -13.68
C LYS A 721 -21.83 5.93 -12.84
N GLU A 722 -21.63 6.25 -11.55
CA GLU A 722 -22.70 6.76 -10.66
C GLU A 722 -23.06 8.22 -10.95
N LEU A 723 -22.17 8.98 -11.61
CA LEU A 723 -22.28 10.42 -11.85
C LEU A 723 -23.63 10.92 -12.39
N PRO A 724 -24.36 10.21 -13.27
CA PRO A 724 -25.69 10.62 -13.68
C PRO A 724 -26.67 10.69 -12.51
N PHE A 725 -26.69 9.69 -11.63
CA PHE A 725 -27.57 9.67 -10.45
C PHE A 725 -27.12 10.66 -9.38
N ASP A 726 -25.81 10.88 -9.26
CA ASP A 726 -25.25 11.81 -8.27
C ASP A 726 -25.62 13.26 -8.61
N LEU A 727 -25.43 13.67 -9.87
CA LEU A 727 -25.80 15.01 -10.33
C LEU A 727 -27.33 15.21 -10.39
N LEU A 728 -28.12 14.18 -10.70
CA LEU A 728 -29.58 14.30 -10.72
C LEU A 728 -30.17 14.30 -9.31
N GLY A 729 -29.73 13.39 -8.44
CA GLY A 729 -30.34 13.12 -7.14
C GLY A 729 -29.68 13.81 -5.95
N ALA A 730 -28.45 14.29 -6.10
CA ALA A 730 -27.67 14.97 -5.05
C ALA A 730 -26.67 16.03 -5.56
N PRO A 731 -27.07 16.97 -6.45
CA PRO A 731 -26.18 18.00 -7.00
C PRO A 731 -25.54 18.92 -5.95
N GLU A 732 -26.12 19.04 -4.75
CA GLU A 732 -25.54 19.84 -3.67
C GLU A 732 -24.27 19.24 -3.04
N LEU A 733 -23.96 17.97 -3.35
CA LEU A 733 -22.79 17.27 -2.83
C LEU A 733 -21.57 17.32 -3.76
N ILE A 734 -21.75 17.73 -5.03
CA ILE A 734 -20.74 17.64 -6.09
C ILE A 734 -20.20 19.03 -6.43
N ALA A 735 -18.94 19.32 -6.08
CA ALA A 735 -18.39 20.67 -6.20
C ALA A 735 -17.84 21.02 -7.60
N GLY A 736 -17.57 20.02 -8.44
CA GLY A 736 -16.96 20.22 -9.75
C GLY A 736 -16.71 18.92 -10.51
N LEU A 737 -15.92 19.02 -11.58
CA LEU A 737 -15.38 17.89 -12.32
C LEU A 737 -13.87 18.03 -12.47
N ASP A 738 -13.17 16.90 -12.38
CA ASP A 738 -11.73 16.85 -12.52
C ASP A 738 -11.27 16.49 -13.95
N PHE A 739 -10.29 17.23 -14.44
CA PHE A 739 -9.63 17.02 -15.74
C PHE A 739 -8.32 16.25 -15.61
N TYR A 740 -8.07 15.65 -14.43
CA TYR A 740 -7.00 14.72 -14.12
C TYR A 740 -5.64 15.19 -14.63
N THR A 741 -4.87 14.25 -15.17
CA THR A 741 -3.51 14.45 -15.69
C THR A 741 -3.46 15.19 -17.01
N GLU A 742 -4.51 15.12 -17.84
CA GLU A 742 -4.61 15.78 -19.15
C GLU A 742 -6.05 16.14 -19.54
N TRP A 743 -6.21 17.32 -20.15
CA TRP A 743 -7.50 17.80 -20.65
C TRP A 743 -7.93 17.07 -21.94
N THR A 744 -9.22 16.78 -22.08
CA THR A 744 -9.81 16.24 -23.31
C THR A 744 -11.04 17.05 -23.76
N ALA A 745 -11.20 17.24 -25.07
CA ALA A 745 -12.33 17.97 -25.64
C ALA A 745 -13.72 17.34 -25.34
N PRO A 746 -13.90 16.00 -25.30
CA PRO A 746 -15.15 15.40 -24.86
C PRO A 746 -15.50 15.73 -23.40
N ALA A 747 -14.53 15.71 -22.49
CA ALA A 747 -14.75 16.10 -21.09
C ALA A 747 -15.15 17.57 -20.96
N ASP A 748 -14.49 18.47 -21.71
CA ASP A 748 -14.83 19.91 -21.74
C ASP A 748 -16.25 20.14 -22.23
N LYS A 749 -16.66 19.43 -23.29
CA LYS A 749 -18.00 19.53 -23.89
C LYS A 749 -19.09 18.99 -22.95
N THR A 750 -18.84 17.90 -22.24
CA THR A 750 -19.81 17.35 -21.27
C THR A 750 -19.90 18.23 -20.02
N TRP A 751 -18.79 18.74 -19.50
CA TRP A 751 -18.80 19.76 -18.43
C TRP A 751 -19.60 21.00 -18.85
N ALA A 752 -19.36 21.54 -20.05
CA ALA A 752 -20.09 22.67 -20.60
C ALA A 752 -21.61 22.39 -20.74
N ASN A 753 -21.99 21.18 -21.16
CA ASN A 753 -23.39 20.76 -21.22
C ASN A 753 -24.02 20.70 -19.83
N LEU A 754 -23.33 20.19 -18.81
CA LEU A 754 -23.81 20.18 -17.43
C LEU A 754 -24.02 21.60 -16.87
N LEU A 755 -23.12 22.55 -17.17
CA LEU A 755 -23.35 23.95 -16.84
C LEU A 755 -24.58 24.50 -17.58
N ASN A 756 -24.78 24.17 -18.85
CA ASN A 756 -25.99 24.55 -19.61
C ASN A 756 -27.30 23.95 -19.04
N LYS A 757 -27.22 22.86 -18.25
CA LYS A 757 -28.35 22.29 -17.49
C LYS A 757 -28.56 22.96 -16.12
N GLY A 758 -27.73 23.93 -15.76
CA GLY A 758 -27.84 24.75 -14.55
C GLY A 758 -26.98 24.29 -13.37
N TYR A 759 -26.21 23.20 -13.50
CA TYR A 759 -25.28 22.77 -12.45
C TYR A 759 -24.12 23.76 -12.31
N LYS A 760 -23.70 24.06 -11.07
CA LYS A 760 -22.59 24.99 -10.79
C LYS A 760 -21.29 24.24 -10.50
N LEU A 761 -20.67 23.66 -11.53
CA LEU A 761 -19.51 22.76 -11.40
C LEU A 761 -18.18 23.49 -11.67
N CYS A 762 -17.30 23.52 -10.67
CA CYS A 762 -15.92 23.99 -10.89
C CYS A 762 -15.11 23.03 -11.78
N ARG A 763 -13.99 23.53 -12.32
CA ARG A 763 -12.93 22.71 -12.90
C ARG A 763 -11.83 22.45 -11.87
N THR A 764 -11.35 21.22 -11.80
CA THR A 764 -10.08 20.85 -11.13
C THR A 764 -9.18 20.06 -12.08
N ALA A 765 -7.91 19.91 -11.71
CA ALA A 765 -6.96 18.98 -12.34
C ALA A 765 -5.96 18.51 -11.28
N THR A 766 -5.61 17.23 -11.31
CA THR A 766 -4.76 16.57 -10.32
C THR A 766 -3.50 16.01 -10.96
N SER A 767 -2.40 15.95 -10.20
CA SER A 767 -1.14 15.47 -10.75
C SER A 767 -1.09 13.94 -10.85
N ASP A 768 -1.83 13.24 -9.98
CA ASP A 768 -1.79 11.78 -9.84
C ASP A 768 -0.32 11.32 -9.65
N ALA A 769 0.47 12.16 -8.98
CA ALA A 769 1.89 11.91 -8.74
C ALA A 769 2.06 10.77 -7.74
N ALA A 770 3.05 9.92 -7.98
CA ALA A 770 3.34 8.73 -7.20
C ALA A 770 4.84 8.72 -6.89
N PHE A 771 5.18 9.22 -5.70
CA PHE A 771 6.55 9.61 -5.37
C PHE A 771 7.49 8.41 -5.28
N ASP A 772 7.02 7.25 -4.85
CA ASP A 772 7.79 6.01 -4.77
C ASP A 772 8.09 5.34 -6.13
N VAL A 773 7.39 5.69 -7.21
CA VAL A 773 7.71 5.22 -8.58
C VAL A 773 8.45 6.26 -9.43
N GLY A 774 8.88 7.37 -8.82
CA GLY A 774 9.68 8.43 -9.44
C GLY A 774 8.87 9.56 -10.09
N ARG A 775 7.53 9.48 -10.01
CA ARG A 775 6.60 10.41 -10.65
C ARG A 775 6.30 11.60 -9.74
N THR A 776 6.84 12.77 -10.10
CA THR A 776 6.68 14.04 -9.38
C THR A 776 5.69 14.97 -10.07
N PRO A 777 4.96 15.83 -9.33
CA PRO A 777 3.76 16.49 -9.85
C PRO A 777 4.04 17.64 -10.84
N GLY A 778 5.25 18.19 -10.89
CA GLY A 778 5.64 19.41 -11.63
C GLY A 778 5.71 19.31 -13.16
N THR A 779 4.92 18.45 -13.80
CA THR A 779 4.62 18.49 -15.25
C THR A 779 3.15 18.19 -15.58
N MET A 780 2.38 17.70 -14.59
CA MET A 780 1.03 17.17 -14.76
C MET A 780 -0.03 18.28 -14.63
N GLY A 781 -1.31 17.91 -14.56
CA GLY A 781 -2.38 18.82 -14.17
C GLY A 781 -2.21 19.30 -12.74
N ALA A 782 -2.58 20.56 -12.48
CA ALA A 782 -2.62 21.14 -11.14
C ALA A 782 -3.82 22.08 -11.00
N THR A 783 -4.37 22.15 -9.78
CA THR A 783 -5.47 23.04 -9.42
C THR A 783 -4.92 24.29 -8.75
N PHE A 784 -5.30 25.46 -9.25
CA PHE A 784 -5.05 26.75 -8.62
C PHE A 784 -6.34 27.23 -7.95
N ILE A 785 -6.32 27.38 -6.63
CA ILE A 785 -7.43 27.99 -5.86
C ILE A 785 -7.18 29.46 -5.63
N TYR A 786 -8.25 30.25 -5.57
CA TYR A 786 -8.18 31.64 -5.13
C TYR A 786 -8.28 31.75 -3.60
N SER A 787 -7.41 32.58 -2.99
CA SER A 787 -7.54 33.00 -1.59
C SER A 787 -7.26 34.50 -1.48
N ALA A 788 -8.29 35.27 -1.12
CA ALA A 788 -8.19 36.73 -1.02
C ALA A 788 -7.31 37.20 0.16
N THR A 789 -7.15 36.37 1.20
CA THR A 789 -6.28 36.65 2.36
C THR A 789 -4.85 36.15 2.15
N GLY A 790 -4.62 35.30 1.15
CA GLY A 790 -3.36 34.56 0.98
C GLY A 790 -3.09 33.48 2.03
N ILE A 791 -4.03 33.25 2.96
CA ILE A 791 -4.00 32.16 3.92
C ILE A 791 -4.52 30.89 3.23
N LEU A 792 -3.91 29.75 3.55
CA LEU A 792 -4.28 28.42 3.04
C LEU A 792 -4.43 27.46 4.23
N ASP A 793 -5.65 26.96 4.38
CA ASP A 793 -6.09 26.04 5.43
C ASP A 793 -7.23 25.15 4.88
N ARG A 794 -7.70 24.18 5.67
CA ARG A 794 -8.74 23.22 5.27
C ARG A 794 -9.99 23.93 4.74
N SER A 795 -10.52 24.90 5.47
CA SER A 795 -11.78 25.59 5.16
C SER A 795 -11.65 26.54 3.96
N SER A 796 -10.52 27.23 3.78
CA SER A 796 -10.29 28.09 2.61
C SER A 796 -10.10 27.30 1.31
N ILE A 797 -9.39 26.16 1.34
CA ILE A 797 -9.27 25.25 0.18
C ILE A 797 -10.65 24.70 -0.21
N VAL A 798 -11.39 24.18 0.79
CA VAL A 798 -12.79 23.73 0.65
C VAL A 798 -13.67 24.80 0.01
N ASN A 799 -13.65 26.02 0.54
CA ASN A 799 -14.53 27.09 0.09
C ASN A 799 -14.16 27.62 -1.29
N ALA A 800 -12.88 27.65 -1.66
CA ALA A 800 -12.47 28.02 -3.01
C ALA A 800 -12.98 27.01 -4.06
N ILE A 801 -12.87 25.70 -3.78
CA ILE A 801 -13.39 24.63 -4.65
C ILE A 801 -14.93 24.69 -4.70
N ARG A 802 -15.61 24.69 -3.54
CA ARG A 802 -17.08 24.71 -3.42
C ARG A 802 -17.73 25.91 -4.12
N ASN A 803 -17.10 27.09 -4.06
CA ASN A 803 -17.64 28.28 -4.71
C ASN A 803 -17.30 28.38 -6.21
N GLY A 804 -16.39 27.55 -6.73
CA GLY A 804 -15.91 27.58 -8.11
C GLY A 804 -14.80 28.59 -8.38
N GLN A 805 -14.06 29.00 -7.34
CA GLN A 805 -12.96 29.97 -7.41
C GLN A 805 -11.64 29.30 -7.79
N THR A 806 -11.67 28.49 -8.86
CA THR A 806 -10.55 27.66 -9.31
C THR A 806 -10.10 28.00 -10.75
N SER A 807 -8.85 27.68 -11.04
CA SER A 807 -8.29 27.54 -12.39
C SER A 807 -7.47 26.26 -12.46
N ILE A 808 -7.37 25.65 -13.63
CA ILE A 808 -6.58 24.45 -13.89
C ILE A 808 -5.44 24.78 -14.84
N GLY A 809 -4.31 24.10 -14.71
CA GLY A 809 -3.13 24.39 -15.52
C GLY A 809 -2.12 23.26 -15.63
N TRP A 810 -1.39 23.29 -16.74
CA TRP A 810 -0.29 22.39 -17.07
C TRP A 810 0.97 23.21 -17.36
N LYS A 811 2.15 22.59 -17.21
CA LYS A 811 3.46 23.23 -17.49
C LYS A 811 3.65 24.60 -16.79
N GLY A 812 3.04 24.78 -15.61
CA GLY A 812 3.10 26.02 -14.84
C GLY A 812 2.26 27.20 -15.39
N THR A 813 1.36 26.97 -16.36
CA THR A 813 0.46 28.03 -16.85
C THR A 813 -0.75 28.20 -15.93
N LEU A 814 -1.16 29.46 -15.71
CA LEU A 814 -2.38 29.84 -14.99
C LEU A 814 -3.24 30.78 -15.87
N VAL A 815 -4.56 30.61 -15.82
CA VAL A 815 -5.54 31.49 -16.49
C VAL A 815 -6.43 32.18 -15.46
N VAL A 816 -6.21 33.48 -15.26
CA VAL A 816 -6.97 34.32 -14.34
C VAL A 816 -8.05 35.07 -15.12
N PHE A 817 -9.31 34.65 -14.96
CA PHE A 817 -10.47 35.38 -15.48
C PHE A 817 -11.09 36.22 -14.36
N LYS A 818 -11.10 37.55 -14.56
CA LYS A 818 -11.69 38.51 -13.62
C LYS A 818 -12.73 39.37 -14.33
N MET A 819 -13.82 39.73 -13.65
CA MET A 819 -14.85 40.65 -14.13
C MET A 819 -15.28 41.58 -13.00
N GLU A 820 -15.24 42.89 -13.22
CA GLU A 820 -15.48 43.92 -12.20
C GLU A 820 -14.67 43.70 -10.90
N GLY A 821 -13.48 43.12 -11.01
CA GLY A 821 -12.60 42.75 -9.90
C GLY A 821 -12.89 41.39 -9.24
N LYS A 822 -14.05 40.79 -9.48
CA LYS A 822 -14.41 39.44 -9.00
C LYS A 822 -13.76 38.35 -9.86
N VAL A 823 -13.58 37.16 -9.28
CA VAL A 823 -12.99 35.96 -9.92
C VAL A 823 -14.07 34.94 -10.30
N CYS A 824 -13.67 33.85 -10.99
CA CYS A 824 -14.49 32.67 -11.23
C CYS A 824 -15.27 32.22 -9.97
N GLY A 825 -16.47 31.68 -10.17
CA GLY A 825 -17.42 31.33 -9.11
C GLY A 825 -18.46 32.42 -8.80
N GLU A 826 -18.17 33.69 -9.13
CA GLU A 826 -19.10 34.82 -8.96
C GLU A 826 -20.33 34.71 -9.90
N VAL A 827 -21.49 35.19 -9.42
CA VAL A 827 -22.74 35.29 -10.19
C VAL A 827 -23.13 36.78 -10.34
N PHE A 828 -23.34 37.23 -11.57
CA PHE A 828 -23.74 38.60 -11.90
C PHE A 828 -25.22 38.68 -12.33
N PRO A 829 -25.90 39.82 -12.12
CA PRO A 829 -27.18 40.10 -12.77
C PRO A 829 -27.05 40.07 -14.31
N ALA A 830 -28.01 39.42 -14.98
CA ALA A 830 -28.18 39.46 -16.43
C ALA A 830 -28.95 40.73 -16.84
N ASP A 831 -28.39 41.89 -16.50
CA ASP A 831 -29.00 43.22 -16.56
C ASP A 831 -28.67 44.01 -17.84
N SER A 832 -28.07 43.36 -18.85
CA SER A 832 -27.51 43.98 -20.07
C SER A 832 -26.44 45.06 -19.83
N ARG A 833 -26.03 45.28 -18.57
CA ARG A 833 -25.07 46.32 -18.21
C ARG A 833 -23.69 45.94 -18.75
N PRO A 834 -22.92 46.88 -19.33
CA PRO A 834 -21.53 46.63 -19.65
C PRO A 834 -20.71 46.33 -18.39
N ARG A 835 -20.04 45.19 -18.39
CA ARG A 835 -19.11 44.75 -17.35
C ARG A 835 -17.72 44.60 -17.96
N LYS A 836 -16.73 45.28 -17.37
CA LYS A 836 -15.33 45.13 -17.77
C LYS A 836 -14.80 43.81 -17.26
N ALA A 837 -14.21 43.04 -18.16
CA ALA A 837 -13.56 41.77 -17.85
C ALA A 837 -12.13 41.75 -18.39
N THR A 838 -11.26 41.05 -17.66
CA THR A 838 -9.85 40.88 -17.97
C THR A 838 -9.51 39.41 -17.86
N VAL A 839 -8.86 38.86 -18.88
CA VAL A 839 -8.22 37.55 -18.80
C VAL A 839 -6.72 37.76 -18.83
N ALA A 840 -6.04 37.32 -17.77
CA ALA A 840 -4.59 37.25 -17.71
C ALA A 840 -4.11 35.79 -17.83
N VAL A 841 -3.05 35.59 -18.59
CA VAL A 841 -2.33 34.32 -18.70
C VAL A 841 -0.94 34.52 -18.13
N LEU A 842 -0.62 33.75 -17.09
CA LEU A 842 0.73 33.65 -16.53
C LEU A 842 1.35 32.37 -17.10
N SER A 843 2.45 32.47 -17.84
CA SER A 843 3.08 31.36 -18.55
C SER A 843 4.53 31.70 -18.93
N ALA A 844 5.23 30.78 -19.61
CA ALA A 844 6.61 30.98 -20.03
C ALA A 844 6.74 32.18 -21.01
N PRO A 845 7.69 33.13 -20.79
CA PRO A 845 7.88 34.28 -21.66
C PRO A 845 8.13 33.90 -23.12
N GLY A 846 7.62 34.71 -24.04
CA GLY A 846 7.76 34.51 -25.48
C GLY A 846 6.88 33.42 -26.09
N THR A 847 6.12 32.66 -25.29
CA THR A 847 5.11 31.68 -25.75
C THR A 847 4.00 32.38 -26.52
N ASN A 848 3.59 31.85 -27.67
CA ASN A 848 2.38 32.31 -28.36
C ASN A 848 1.18 31.50 -27.87
N VAL A 849 0.12 32.18 -27.41
CA VAL A 849 -1.09 31.56 -26.87
C VAL A 849 -2.36 32.10 -27.56
N ASP A 850 -3.35 31.22 -27.72
CA ASP A 850 -4.73 31.58 -28.05
C ASP A 850 -5.57 31.57 -26.76
N ILE A 851 -6.05 32.74 -26.34
CA ILE A 851 -7.04 32.90 -25.28
C ILE A 851 -8.43 32.80 -25.90
N VAL A 852 -9.17 31.75 -25.55
CA VAL A 852 -10.53 31.49 -26.02
C VAL A 852 -11.50 31.77 -24.87
N ILE A 853 -12.31 32.81 -25.02
CA ILE A 853 -13.46 33.07 -24.17
C ILE A 853 -14.63 32.20 -24.68
N VAL A 854 -15.17 31.38 -23.80
CA VAL A 854 -16.31 30.48 -24.06
C VAL A 854 -17.55 31.06 -23.39
N ARG A 855 -18.70 31.07 -24.08
CA ARG A 855 -20.04 31.32 -23.51
C ARG A 855 -20.91 30.10 -23.74
N ASN A 856 -21.48 29.53 -22.67
CA ASN A 856 -22.41 28.38 -22.77
C ASN A 856 -21.87 27.18 -23.59
N GLY A 857 -20.55 26.96 -23.57
CA GLY A 857 -19.84 25.92 -24.32
C GLY A 857 -19.32 26.34 -25.70
N GLU A 858 -19.81 27.43 -26.27
CA GLU A 858 -19.43 27.93 -27.60
C GLU A 858 -18.37 29.03 -27.54
N MET A 859 -17.56 29.17 -28.60
CA MET A 859 -16.54 30.21 -28.68
C MET A 859 -17.16 31.61 -28.83
N PHE A 860 -17.09 32.42 -27.77
CA PHE A 860 -17.58 33.80 -27.76
C PHE A 860 -16.56 34.79 -28.33
N ARG A 861 -15.28 34.62 -28.01
CA ARG A 861 -14.19 35.47 -28.53
C ARG A 861 -12.85 34.75 -28.48
N ARG A 862 -11.98 34.99 -29.46
CA ARG A 862 -10.58 34.55 -29.44
C ARG A 862 -9.66 35.76 -29.45
N PHE A 863 -8.56 35.67 -28.70
CA PHE A 863 -7.43 36.60 -28.77
C PHE A 863 -6.14 35.80 -28.89
N THR A 864 -5.25 36.16 -29.82
CA THR A 864 -3.90 35.59 -29.89
C THR A 864 -2.91 36.61 -29.33
N LEU A 865 -2.05 36.19 -28.39
CA LEU A 865 -0.96 37.04 -27.90
C LEU A 865 0.33 36.25 -27.71
N ARG A 866 1.45 36.99 -27.71
CA ARG A 866 2.75 36.49 -27.27
C ARG A 866 2.98 36.91 -25.83
N VAL A 867 3.21 35.96 -24.94
CA VAL A 867 3.43 36.20 -23.50
C VAL A 867 4.64 37.14 -23.35
N PRO A 868 4.49 38.32 -22.72
CA PRO A 868 5.57 39.29 -22.55
C PRO A 868 6.75 38.77 -21.73
N ALA A 869 7.85 39.53 -21.72
CA ALA A 869 9.04 39.24 -20.91
C ALA A 869 8.76 39.14 -19.40
N SER A 870 7.66 39.74 -18.92
CA SER A 870 7.18 39.64 -17.53
C SER A 870 6.47 38.31 -17.20
N GLY A 871 6.25 37.42 -18.16
CA GLY A 871 5.52 36.16 -17.98
C GLY A 871 4.00 36.30 -17.84
N LYS A 872 3.45 37.52 -17.77
CA LYS A 872 2.01 37.79 -17.77
C LYS A 872 1.59 38.55 -19.03
N GLY A 873 0.77 37.91 -19.85
CA GLY A 873 -0.04 38.58 -20.88
C GLY A 873 -1.46 38.81 -20.35
N SER A 874 -2.17 39.81 -20.88
CA SER A 874 -3.58 40.03 -20.54
C SER A 874 -4.36 40.67 -21.69
N VAL A 875 -5.65 40.33 -21.77
CA VAL A 875 -6.62 40.90 -22.71
C VAL A 875 -7.83 41.42 -21.94
N GLU A 876 -8.41 42.50 -22.44
CA GLU A 876 -9.65 43.08 -21.89
C GLU A 876 -10.80 42.90 -22.87
N LEU A 877 -12.00 42.74 -22.32
CA LEU A 877 -13.25 42.75 -23.07
C LEU A 877 -14.37 43.37 -22.23
N GLU A 878 -15.34 43.97 -22.93
CA GLU A 878 -16.63 44.27 -22.35
C GLU A 878 -17.57 43.07 -22.58
N VAL A 879 -18.24 42.63 -21.51
CA VAL A 879 -19.33 41.65 -21.58
C VAL A 879 -20.63 42.36 -21.27
N ARG A 880 -21.67 42.06 -22.06
CA ARG A 880 -23.06 42.45 -21.84
C ARG A 880 -23.88 41.19 -21.95
N GLU A 881 -24.73 40.94 -20.96
CA GLU A 881 -25.48 39.70 -20.87
C GLU A 881 -26.89 39.98 -20.35
N SER A 882 -27.86 39.31 -20.97
CA SER A 882 -29.31 39.46 -20.76
C SER A 882 -29.99 38.12 -20.47
N GLU A 883 -29.29 37.01 -20.68
CA GLU A 883 -29.80 35.64 -20.50
C GLU A 883 -29.13 34.95 -19.30
N LYS A 884 -29.65 33.78 -18.90
CA LYS A 884 -28.89 32.86 -18.04
C LYS A 884 -27.72 32.30 -18.84
N ALA A 885 -26.50 32.67 -18.46
CA ALA A 885 -25.29 32.26 -19.16
C ALA A 885 -24.11 32.05 -18.21
N TRP A 886 -23.05 31.42 -18.71
CA TRP A 886 -21.76 31.33 -18.05
C TRP A 886 -20.63 31.57 -19.05
N TYR A 887 -19.54 32.14 -18.55
CA TYR A 887 -18.35 32.47 -19.31
C TYR A 887 -17.11 31.83 -18.69
N ALA A 888 -16.28 31.15 -19.48
CA ALA A 888 -14.98 30.64 -19.04
C ALA A 888 -13.86 31.07 -19.98
N ALA A 889 -12.63 31.09 -19.49
CA ALA A 889 -11.44 31.38 -20.29
C ALA A 889 -10.57 30.12 -20.42
N ASN A 890 -10.35 29.65 -21.64
CA ASN A 890 -9.43 28.57 -21.98
C ASN A 890 -8.18 29.17 -22.65
N CYS A 891 -6.98 28.68 -22.34
CA CYS A 891 -5.72 29.12 -22.94
C CYS A 891 -5.04 27.95 -23.66
N PHE A 892 -4.85 28.05 -24.97
CA PHE A 892 -4.20 27.04 -25.81
C PHE A 892 -2.86 27.54 -26.35
N TYR A 893 -1.99 26.64 -26.82
CA TYR A 893 -0.90 27.05 -27.72
C TYR A 893 -1.48 27.65 -29.00
N ALA A 894 -0.95 28.79 -29.44
CA ALA A 894 -1.49 29.51 -30.60
C ALA A 894 -1.50 28.66 -31.87
N GLY A 895 -2.61 28.70 -32.62
CA GLY A 895 -2.79 27.92 -33.83
C GLY A 895 -2.90 26.41 -33.59
N THR A 896 -3.18 25.97 -32.36
CA THR A 896 -3.62 24.59 -32.07
C THR A 896 -5.14 24.47 -31.93
N THR A 897 -5.83 25.58 -31.63
CA THR A 897 -7.26 25.66 -31.33
C THR A 897 -8.17 24.98 -32.37
N ASP A 898 -7.85 25.11 -33.66
CA ASP A 898 -8.66 24.58 -34.77
C ASP A 898 -8.18 23.19 -35.27
N ARG A 899 -7.29 22.52 -34.52
CA ARG A 899 -6.78 21.17 -34.85
C ARG A 899 -7.64 20.09 -34.19
N PRO A 900 -7.68 18.85 -34.73
CA PRO A 900 -8.40 17.72 -34.11
C PRO A 900 -7.96 17.35 -32.68
N LYS A 901 -6.77 17.79 -32.25
CA LYS A 901 -6.28 17.72 -30.87
C LYS A 901 -5.63 19.07 -30.51
N PRO A 902 -6.40 20.06 -29.98
CA PRO A 902 -5.85 21.33 -29.53
C PRO A 902 -5.07 21.12 -28.22
N THR A 903 -4.04 21.93 -27.96
CA THR A 903 -3.18 21.75 -26.78
C THR A 903 -3.47 22.82 -25.75
N LEU A 904 -4.34 22.49 -24.79
CA LEU A 904 -4.66 23.37 -23.65
C LEU A 904 -3.42 23.50 -22.74
N LEU A 905 -3.18 24.72 -22.26
CA LEU A 905 -2.16 25.07 -21.26
C LEU A 905 -2.79 25.34 -19.89
N GLY A 906 -4.01 25.86 -19.86
CA GLY A 906 -4.81 26.03 -18.64
C GLY A 906 -6.17 26.63 -18.94
N ALA A 907 -7.06 26.66 -17.95
CA ALA A 907 -8.39 27.25 -18.07
C ALA A 907 -8.94 27.73 -16.72
N SER A 908 -9.91 28.65 -16.73
CA SER A 908 -10.65 29.07 -15.53
C SER A 908 -11.89 28.22 -15.30
N SER A 909 -12.37 28.17 -14.06
CA SER A 909 -13.80 27.94 -13.77
C SER A 909 -14.67 29.12 -14.28
N PRO A 910 -16.01 29.00 -14.30
CA PRO A 910 -16.86 29.99 -14.94
C PRO A 910 -17.10 31.24 -14.09
N LEU A 911 -17.38 32.35 -14.76
CA LEU A 911 -18.18 33.48 -14.26
C LEU A 911 -19.63 33.25 -14.72
N TYR A 912 -20.61 33.56 -13.88
CA TYR A 912 -22.01 33.21 -14.13
C TYR A 912 -22.91 34.46 -14.25
N PHE A 913 -24.00 34.37 -15.00
CA PHE A 913 -25.00 35.43 -15.18
C PHE A 913 -26.43 34.90 -15.03
N GLY A 914 -27.29 35.67 -14.35
CA GLY A 914 -28.68 35.31 -14.08
C GLY A 914 -28.84 34.43 -12.83
N ASP A 915 -29.97 33.72 -12.72
CA ASP A 915 -30.23 32.81 -11.59
C ASP A 915 -29.42 31.51 -11.74
N TRP A 916 -28.55 31.25 -10.76
CA TRP A 916 -27.74 30.03 -10.66
C TRP A 916 -28.02 29.23 -9.37
N THR A 917 -29.27 29.24 -8.93
CA THR A 917 -29.81 28.22 -8.03
C THR A 917 -29.57 26.83 -8.63
N PRO A 918 -29.00 25.85 -7.88
CA PRO A 918 -28.79 24.49 -8.38
C PRO A 918 -30.11 23.82 -8.80
N PRO A 919 -30.09 22.90 -9.78
CA PRO A 919 -31.29 22.15 -10.16
C PRO A 919 -31.87 21.38 -8.97
N PRO A 920 -33.21 21.34 -8.80
CA PRO A 920 -33.83 20.63 -7.69
C PRO A 920 -33.54 19.12 -7.80
N PRO A 921 -33.20 18.45 -6.69
CA PRO A 921 -32.80 17.05 -6.72
C PRO A 921 -33.96 16.13 -7.11
N VAL A 922 -33.68 15.21 -8.03
CA VAL A 922 -34.59 14.15 -8.46
C VAL A 922 -34.72 13.12 -7.33
N LEU A 923 -35.92 13.00 -6.77
CA LEU A 923 -36.21 11.96 -5.79
C LEU A 923 -36.38 10.61 -6.48
N ALA A 924 -35.85 9.56 -5.85
CA ALA A 924 -36.14 8.18 -6.21
C ALA A 924 -37.53 7.80 -5.71
N ASN A 925 -38.48 7.61 -6.63
CA ASN A 925 -39.82 7.11 -6.33
C ASN A 925 -39.83 5.59 -6.47
N VAL A 926 -39.72 4.91 -5.32
CA VAL A 926 -39.61 3.46 -5.26
C VAL A 926 -40.99 2.85 -5.03
N ASN A 927 -41.41 1.98 -5.95
CA ASN A 927 -42.54 1.08 -5.81
C ASN A 927 -42.03 -0.16 -5.06
N LEU A 928 -42.12 -0.14 -3.72
CA LEU A 928 -41.63 -1.20 -2.86
C LEU A 928 -42.69 -2.29 -2.67
N SER A 929 -42.28 -3.55 -2.83
CA SER A 929 -43.02 -4.75 -2.44
C SER A 929 -42.24 -5.51 -1.37
N VAL A 930 -42.90 -5.89 -0.28
CA VAL A 930 -42.33 -6.66 0.82
C VAL A 930 -43.10 -7.98 0.97
N ILE A 931 -42.36 -9.09 0.90
CA ILE A 931 -42.90 -10.44 0.88
C ILE A 931 -42.10 -11.39 1.77
N ASP A 932 -42.73 -12.51 2.13
CA ASP A 932 -42.07 -13.65 2.77
C ASP A 932 -41.27 -14.42 1.70
N SER A 933 -39.96 -14.62 1.93
CA SER A 933 -39.06 -15.26 0.96
C SER A 933 -39.35 -16.74 0.70
N ALA A 934 -40.05 -17.43 1.60
CA ALA A 934 -40.42 -18.83 1.45
C ALA A 934 -41.82 -19.02 0.87
N THR A 935 -42.80 -18.23 1.32
CA THR A 935 -44.20 -18.36 0.85
C THR A 935 -44.56 -17.43 -0.31
N ARG A 936 -43.73 -16.42 -0.61
CA ARG A 936 -43.94 -15.36 -1.61
C ARG A 936 -45.20 -14.50 -1.37
N LEU A 937 -45.83 -14.62 -0.20
CA LEU A 937 -46.99 -13.83 0.20
C LEU A 937 -46.57 -12.43 0.70
N PRO A 938 -47.40 -11.38 0.53
CA PRO A 938 -47.15 -10.05 1.07
C PRO A 938 -47.02 -10.05 2.60
N VAL A 939 -46.08 -9.27 3.13
CA VAL A 939 -45.82 -9.16 4.58
C VAL A 939 -46.13 -7.76 5.07
N SER A 940 -46.93 -7.64 6.13
CA SER A 940 -47.09 -6.38 6.86
C SER A 940 -45.77 -6.00 7.54
N ALA A 941 -45.22 -4.83 7.20
CA ALA A 941 -43.88 -4.42 7.60
C ALA A 941 -43.82 -2.93 8.01
N GLN A 942 -42.83 -2.60 8.83
CA GLN A 942 -42.39 -1.23 9.06
C GLN A 942 -41.32 -0.88 8.02
N ILE A 943 -41.50 0.25 7.35
CA ILE A 943 -40.59 0.77 6.32
C ILE A 943 -39.99 2.08 6.84
N GLU A 944 -38.67 2.18 6.86
CA GLU A 944 -37.94 3.39 7.24
C GLU A 944 -37.10 3.92 6.07
N ILE A 945 -37.04 5.24 5.91
CA ILE A 945 -36.01 5.90 5.11
C ILE A 945 -34.95 6.42 6.08
N ARG A 946 -33.68 6.09 5.84
CA ARG A 946 -32.55 6.33 6.73
C ARG A 946 -31.41 7.07 6.03
N GLU A 947 -30.65 7.83 6.81
CA GLU A 947 -29.43 8.54 6.40
C GLU A 947 -28.35 8.22 7.46
N GLY A 948 -27.57 7.17 7.20
CA GLY A 948 -26.80 6.48 8.25
C GLY A 948 -27.72 5.94 9.36
N ASP A 949 -27.31 6.14 10.61
CA ASP A 949 -28.13 5.74 11.78
C ASP A 949 -29.40 6.58 11.98
N LYS A 950 -29.51 7.73 11.30
CA LYS A 950 -30.66 8.63 11.46
C LYS A 950 -31.84 8.16 10.63
N MET A 951 -32.93 7.77 11.28
CA MET A 951 -34.23 7.61 10.63
C MET A 951 -34.79 8.99 10.24
N ILE A 952 -35.23 9.12 8.99
CA ILE A 952 -35.76 10.34 8.37
C ILE A 952 -37.29 10.30 8.31
N THR A 953 -37.85 9.16 7.90
CA THR A 953 -39.29 8.86 7.95
C THR A 953 -39.50 7.38 8.28
N SER A 954 -40.67 7.04 8.84
CA SER A 954 -41.06 5.66 9.13
C SER A 954 -42.57 5.48 8.95
N GLN A 955 -42.99 4.39 8.32
CA GLN A 955 -44.41 4.07 8.04
C GLN A 955 -44.70 2.57 8.16
N LYS A 956 -45.89 2.21 8.63
CA LYS A 956 -46.35 0.81 8.71
C LYS A 956 -47.24 0.47 7.51
N VAL A 957 -46.92 -0.59 6.80
CA VAL A 957 -47.62 -1.05 5.60
C VAL A 957 -48.32 -2.38 5.91
N GLN A 958 -49.61 -2.49 5.59
CA GLN A 958 -50.40 -3.70 5.88
C GLN A 958 -50.46 -4.69 4.69
N SER A 959 -50.44 -4.17 3.46
CA SER A 959 -50.59 -4.94 2.21
C SER A 959 -49.27 -5.40 1.57
N GLY A 960 -48.13 -5.23 2.24
CA GLY A 960 -46.79 -5.48 1.72
C GLY A 960 -46.28 -4.50 0.65
N ALA A 961 -47.17 -3.80 -0.07
CA ALA A 961 -46.80 -2.86 -1.13
C ALA A 961 -46.97 -1.39 -0.71
N VAL A 962 -46.00 -0.53 -1.04
CA VAL A 962 -46.06 0.93 -0.81
C VAL A 962 -45.22 1.69 -1.83
N ARG A 963 -45.60 2.94 -2.14
CA ARG A 963 -44.75 3.88 -2.89
C ARG A 963 -44.09 4.86 -1.92
N LEU A 964 -42.79 5.09 -2.08
CA LEU A 964 -42.01 5.98 -1.22
C LEU A 964 -41.05 6.84 -2.06
N SER A 965 -40.69 8.03 -1.56
CA SER A 965 -39.76 8.95 -2.23
C SER A 965 -38.53 9.21 -1.36
N ALA A 966 -37.33 9.03 -1.91
CA ALA A 966 -36.05 9.11 -1.18
C ALA A 966 -34.97 9.89 -1.95
N ARG A 967 -33.91 10.34 -1.26
CA ARG A 967 -32.67 10.83 -1.91
C ARG A 967 -31.75 9.66 -2.29
N VAL A 968 -30.91 9.83 -3.31
CA VAL A 968 -29.98 8.78 -3.79
C VAL A 968 -28.97 8.30 -2.74
N PHE A 969 -28.64 9.14 -1.75
CA PHE A 969 -27.77 8.83 -0.62
C PHE A 969 -28.51 8.24 0.61
N GLN A 970 -29.81 7.97 0.51
CA GLN A 970 -30.60 7.39 1.60
C GLN A 970 -30.79 5.88 1.40
N ARG A 971 -31.13 5.20 2.50
CA ARG A 971 -31.32 3.75 2.56
C ARG A 971 -32.75 3.43 2.99
N ILE A 972 -33.32 2.39 2.39
CA ILE A 972 -34.65 1.85 2.73
C ILE A 972 -34.42 0.66 3.66
N ARG A 973 -34.87 0.76 4.90
CA ARG A 973 -34.88 -0.36 5.86
C ARG A 973 -36.29 -0.91 6.00
N VAL A 974 -36.39 -2.23 6.07
CA VAL A 974 -37.64 -2.98 6.21
C VAL A 974 -37.52 -3.95 7.38
N SER A 975 -38.48 -3.92 8.29
CA SER A 975 -38.58 -4.85 9.42
C SER A 975 -40.01 -5.36 9.60
N ALA A 976 -40.16 -6.60 10.03
CA ALA A 976 -41.46 -7.21 10.34
C ALA A 976 -41.32 -8.17 11.53
N GLU A 977 -42.40 -8.37 12.26
CA GLU A 977 -42.41 -9.25 13.44
C GLU A 977 -42.22 -10.72 13.01
N GLY A 978 -41.24 -11.40 13.60
CA GLY A 978 -40.87 -12.76 13.19
C GLY A 978 -40.10 -12.84 11.87
N PHE A 979 -39.46 -11.74 11.43
CA PHE A 979 -38.58 -11.71 10.26
C PHE A 979 -37.27 -10.95 10.52
N GLN A 980 -36.20 -11.41 9.87
CA GLN A 980 -34.92 -10.70 9.76
C GLN A 980 -35.11 -9.39 8.97
N SER A 981 -34.68 -8.27 9.55
CA SER A 981 -34.72 -6.96 8.88
C SER A 981 -33.74 -6.93 7.70
N GLN A 982 -34.08 -6.16 6.66
CA GLN A 982 -33.20 -5.91 5.52
C GLN A 982 -33.09 -4.41 5.26
N GLU A 983 -31.98 -3.98 4.66
CA GLU A 983 -31.71 -2.59 4.31
C GLU A 983 -30.96 -2.51 2.98
N THR A 984 -31.29 -1.51 2.15
CA THR A 984 -30.61 -1.28 0.86
C THR A 984 -30.56 0.21 0.49
N GLY A 985 -29.47 0.65 -0.12
CA GLY A 985 -29.33 2.01 -0.67
C GLY A 985 -30.03 2.17 -2.02
N ILE A 986 -30.48 3.38 -2.35
CA ILE A 986 -31.21 3.64 -3.61
C ILE A 986 -30.41 3.20 -4.85
N LEU A 987 -29.11 3.49 -4.91
CA LEU A 987 -28.27 3.07 -6.05
C LEU A 987 -27.94 1.57 -6.09
N LYS A 988 -28.30 0.82 -5.04
CA LYS A 988 -28.18 -0.65 -4.97
C LYS A 988 -29.48 -1.36 -5.40
N ILE A 989 -30.55 -0.64 -5.74
CA ILE A 989 -31.77 -1.22 -6.31
C ILE A 989 -31.41 -1.88 -7.66
N PRO A 990 -31.78 -3.15 -7.94
CA PRO A 990 -31.18 -3.94 -9.03
C PRO A 990 -31.18 -3.27 -10.42
N ALA A 991 -32.26 -2.60 -10.81
CA ALA A 991 -32.33 -1.91 -12.09
C ALA A 991 -31.37 -0.70 -12.18
N ILE A 992 -31.17 0.04 -11.08
CA ILE A 992 -30.23 1.15 -11.00
C ILE A 992 -28.79 0.62 -10.97
N ALA A 993 -28.52 -0.40 -10.16
CA ALA A 993 -27.21 -1.06 -10.09
C ALA A 993 -26.78 -1.61 -11.47
N GLN A 994 -27.68 -2.25 -12.20
CA GLN A 994 -27.44 -2.76 -13.55
C GLN A 994 -27.21 -1.64 -14.58
N PHE A 995 -27.91 -0.52 -14.46
CA PHE A 995 -27.68 0.67 -15.30
C PHE A 995 -26.28 1.27 -15.04
N ILE A 996 -25.88 1.39 -13.77
CA ILE A 996 -24.54 1.83 -13.36
C ILE A 996 -23.49 0.88 -13.93
N GLU A 997 -23.63 -0.43 -13.72
CA GLU A 997 -22.66 -1.44 -14.17
C GLU A 997 -22.42 -1.37 -15.69
N ASN A 998 -23.49 -1.32 -16.48
CA ASN A 998 -23.45 -1.31 -17.95
C ASN A 998 -22.97 0.02 -18.57
N SER A 999 -22.95 1.13 -17.82
CA SER A 999 -22.69 2.46 -18.38
C SER A 999 -21.32 2.58 -19.08
N SER A 1000 -21.35 2.90 -20.37
CA SER A 1000 -20.17 3.09 -21.22
C SER A 1000 -19.55 4.50 -21.08
N GLU A 1001 -18.31 4.67 -21.57
CA GLU A 1001 -17.64 5.98 -21.64
C GLU A 1001 -18.40 6.95 -22.55
N GLN A 1002 -18.92 6.46 -23.68
CA GLN A 1002 -19.70 7.25 -24.64
C GLN A 1002 -21.02 7.74 -24.03
N GLU A 1003 -21.69 6.92 -23.23
CA GLU A 1003 -22.96 7.28 -22.58
C GLU A 1003 -22.78 8.31 -21.46
N LEU A 1004 -21.66 8.28 -20.71
CA LEU A 1004 -21.38 9.32 -19.70
C LEU A 1004 -21.16 10.71 -20.32
N HIS A 1005 -20.82 10.77 -21.61
CA HIS A 1005 -20.74 12.01 -22.38
C HIS A 1005 -22.10 12.49 -22.96
N ASP A 1006 -23.11 11.63 -23.07
CA ASP A 1006 -24.41 11.92 -23.70
C ASP A 1006 -25.51 12.22 -22.67
N TRP A 1007 -26.16 13.38 -22.81
CA TRP A 1007 -27.28 13.78 -21.96
C TRP A 1007 -28.50 12.87 -22.07
N SER A 1008 -28.69 12.12 -23.17
CA SER A 1008 -29.78 11.13 -23.25
C SER A 1008 -29.67 10.08 -22.15
N HIS A 1009 -28.45 9.74 -21.72
CA HIS A 1009 -28.20 8.79 -20.63
C HIS A 1009 -28.65 9.34 -19.27
N TYR A 1010 -28.44 10.63 -19.02
CA TYR A 1010 -28.89 11.30 -17.81
C TYR A 1010 -30.42 11.37 -17.75
N GLU A 1011 -31.11 11.57 -18.89
CA GLU A 1011 -32.58 11.50 -18.90
C GLU A 1011 -33.12 10.06 -18.71
N LYS A 1012 -32.41 9.02 -19.18
CA LYS A 1012 -32.74 7.62 -18.80
C LYS A 1012 -32.58 7.40 -17.27
N ALA A 1013 -31.48 7.90 -16.70
CA ALA A 1013 -31.23 7.82 -15.25
C ALA A 1013 -32.30 8.59 -14.44
N ARG A 1014 -32.75 9.75 -14.93
CA ARG A 1014 -33.88 10.49 -14.34
C ARG A 1014 -35.16 9.67 -14.36
N ALA A 1015 -35.54 9.14 -15.53
CA ALA A 1015 -36.75 8.34 -15.68
C ALA A 1015 -36.73 7.12 -14.74
N LEU A 1016 -35.57 6.46 -14.62
CA LEU A 1016 -35.38 5.34 -13.70
C LEU A 1016 -35.47 5.75 -12.23
N LEU A 1017 -34.98 6.93 -11.82
CA LEU A 1017 -35.26 7.44 -10.46
C LEU A 1017 -36.75 7.73 -10.26
N GLN A 1018 -37.43 8.28 -11.26
CA GLN A 1018 -38.82 8.72 -11.15
C GLN A 1018 -39.85 7.59 -11.10
N ASP A 1019 -39.49 6.37 -11.53
CA ASP A 1019 -40.29 5.15 -11.33
C ASP A 1019 -39.39 3.89 -11.33
N VAL A 1020 -39.09 3.35 -10.13
CA VAL A 1020 -38.33 2.09 -9.98
C VAL A 1020 -39.04 1.12 -9.04
N SER A 1021 -39.05 -0.16 -9.39
CA SER A 1021 -39.61 -1.23 -8.54
C SER A 1021 -38.52 -1.89 -7.70
N LEU A 1022 -38.83 -2.19 -6.44
CA LEU A 1022 -37.97 -2.90 -5.50
C LEU A 1022 -38.78 -4.01 -4.81
N GLU A 1023 -38.31 -5.26 -4.87
CA GLU A 1023 -38.85 -6.35 -4.07
C GLU A 1023 -37.88 -6.70 -2.95
N ILE A 1024 -38.37 -6.72 -1.70
CA ILE A 1024 -37.64 -7.17 -0.51
C ILE A 1024 -38.28 -8.45 0.01
N ALA A 1025 -37.54 -9.56 -0.12
CA ALA A 1025 -37.97 -10.88 0.30
C ALA A 1025 -37.39 -11.21 1.69
N LEU A 1026 -38.19 -10.99 2.73
CA LEU A 1026 -37.80 -11.17 4.13
C LEU A 1026 -37.67 -12.65 4.49
N LYS A 1027 -36.67 -12.98 5.32
CA LYS A 1027 -36.47 -14.32 5.89
C LYS A 1027 -36.99 -14.35 7.31
N ARG A 1028 -37.57 -15.47 7.73
CA ARG A 1028 -37.93 -15.73 9.14
C ARG A 1028 -36.67 -16.09 9.92
#